data_AF-A0A2S9YSW2-F1
#
_entry.id   AF-A0A2S9YSW2-F1
#
_cell.length_a   1.000
_cell.length_b   1.000
_cell.length_c   1.000
_cell.angle_alpha   90.00
_cell.angle_beta   90.00
_cell.angle_gamma   90.00
#
_symmetry.space_group_name_H-M   'P 1'
#
loop_
_entity.id
_entity.type
_entity.pdbx_description
1 polymer ?
#
loop_
_entity_poly.entity_id
_entity_poly.type
_entity_poly.pdbx_seq_one_letter_code
_entity_poly.pdbx_strand_id
1 'polypeptide(L)'
;MRRSALNLCTLLVPALALACGDNTPAVDDEEGTGVTMASQSGTADSDSTAGDGDGDPAGDGDGDPCPVVCGGECCNADEVCDLDTNSCVIDCGGDPVCGSDPGQCCTADQVCFAGGCIVPGDPCQPSSCATDTRSVCGTGEVCDPDLGACVPDLADDTCVFQPEPGVFDPVPRFTWGARKNRPCVDAATDCQTEEICEMGTCAVTWSHLDPAPDDLPAAVQSVATPVVGDLDGDCIPEIVFNSFAPPNYTENGVLRVIRGDTGAKVWTIDDPAWQTDSAASAAIGDLDYDGVPEIVTPGEGLNLLAFAADGTPLWKSDNYTGGGKSGGVSIANFDGQGNAEIAYGRAVFDSNGALLWQGSNSHGNNGSVGKLSCVADINDDFRPDLIAGGTAYAFTGTVGVDFVGSVMWNNTDHGADGYCGLGDLDLDGIPEVVVVRSGWIDVLDAIDGTTVASIQIPGGGAGGPPNIADFDGDGLPDVGLAGGDFYVVVQYDGLNTLTELWRADTKDGSSSRTGSSVFDFDGDGRSEVVYFDEWYLRIYPGVEPDCALMVPGPACDGIMTDDEILFIDINSSQTRSEYPVVADVDGDFKAEIVVATNNWSGQGNIGDAGIEVFEDRLDNWVATLPIWNQHTYHVTNVDAKGGIPVIEASNWLSPMGNPENSYRRNSQGGVENCAPDLVPQDVQAVGPCQPDLTLSVRVCNQGCLGVGPGVAVSFFDEDAGLLGVEYTDGAIIAGTCEKVQLTVAAPHDNPFTVTVTVDDDGMGGGALNECIEDNNATLPVDVCPNIG
;
A
#
# COMPACT_ATOMS: atom_id res chain seq x y z
N MET A 1 22.58 -60.02 23.15
CA MET A 1 22.67 -60.57 24.52
C MET A 1 22.17 -59.50 25.50
N ARG A 2 21.07 -59.79 26.23
CA ARG A 2 20.66 -59.35 27.60
C ARG A 2 21.07 -57.93 28.07
N ARG A 3 20.22 -57.03 28.59
CA ARG A 3 18.87 -56.98 29.25
C ARG A 3 18.45 -55.47 29.25
N SER A 4 17.26 -55.04 28.83
CA SER A 4 15.96 -54.93 29.53
C SER A 4 15.85 -53.95 30.73
N ALA A 5 15.05 -52.89 30.56
CA ALA A 5 14.00 -52.35 31.46
C ALA A 5 13.28 -51.20 30.70
N LEU A 6 12.09 -51.37 30.10
CA LEU A 6 10.74 -51.17 30.65
C LEU A 6 10.56 -49.96 31.58
N ASN A 7 9.85 -48.93 31.11
CA ASN A 7 8.81 -48.23 31.89
C ASN A 7 7.77 -47.59 30.96
N LEU A 8 6.56 -48.15 31.03
CA LEU A 8 5.30 -47.56 30.58
C LEU A 8 4.89 -46.52 31.63
N CYS A 9 4.46 -45.33 31.23
CA CYS A 9 3.60 -44.50 32.07
C CYS A 9 2.51 -43.89 31.20
N THR A 10 1.28 -44.11 31.65
CA THR A 10 0.00 -43.76 31.04
C THR A 10 -0.61 -42.68 31.92
N LEU A 11 -1.06 -41.55 31.39
CA LEU A 11 -1.96 -40.58 32.03
C LEU A 11 -2.54 -39.69 30.92
N LEU A 12 -3.76 -39.96 30.44
CA LEU A 12 -5.07 -39.48 30.93
C LEU A 12 -5.33 -37.99 30.66
N VAL A 13 -6.11 -37.78 29.60
CA VAL A 13 -6.93 -36.62 29.25
C VAL A 13 -8.02 -36.39 30.32
N PRO A 14 -8.37 -35.13 30.67
CA PRO A 14 -9.68 -34.82 31.20
C PRO A 14 -10.53 -34.10 30.13
N ALA A 15 -11.52 -34.81 29.61
CA ALA A 15 -12.67 -34.21 28.95
C ALA A 15 -13.64 -33.73 30.04
N LEU A 16 -14.05 -32.45 30.00
CA LEU A 16 -15.17 -31.95 30.78
C LEU A 16 -16.45 -32.09 29.97
N ALA A 17 -17.32 -32.99 30.40
CA ALA A 17 -18.73 -33.03 30.01
C ALA A 17 -19.57 -32.45 31.14
N LEU A 18 -20.37 -31.42 30.84
CA LEU A 18 -21.61 -31.14 31.56
C LEU A 18 -22.76 -31.63 30.68
N ALA A 19 -23.58 -32.54 31.22
CA ALA A 19 -24.76 -33.07 30.56
C ALA A 19 -25.98 -33.00 31.48
N CYS A 20 -27.13 -32.98 30.79
CA CYS A 20 -28.50 -33.30 31.20
C CYS A 20 -29.31 -32.14 31.83
N GLY A 21 -30.49 -31.80 31.30
CA GLY A 21 -31.31 -32.42 30.26
C GLY A 21 -32.61 -31.60 30.12
N ASP A 22 -33.68 -32.00 29.47
CA ASP A 22 -34.01 -33.12 28.59
C ASP A 22 -35.43 -32.78 28.08
N ASN A 23 -35.73 -33.08 26.81
CA ASN A 23 -37.01 -33.62 26.29
C ASN A 23 -37.39 -33.11 24.89
N THR A 24 -36.92 -33.87 23.91
CA THR A 24 -37.49 -34.37 22.61
C THR A 24 -39.01 -34.33 22.39
N PRO A 25 -39.57 -34.74 21.21
CA PRO A 25 -38.97 -35.07 19.87
C PRO A 25 -39.70 -34.37 18.67
N ALA A 26 -39.05 -34.15 17.51
CA ALA A 26 -38.99 -35.00 16.26
C ALA A 26 -40.35 -35.21 15.55
N VAL A 27 -40.54 -35.24 14.22
CA VAL A 27 -39.71 -35.63 13.05
C VAL A 27 -40.36 -35.08 11.76
N ASP A 28 -39.59 -35.10 10.66
CA ASP A 28 -39.93 -35.39 9.24
C ASP A 28 -39.97 -34.22 8.23
N ASP A 29 -38.91 -34.18 7.43
CA ASP A 29 -38.83 -33.64 6.07
C ASP A 29 -39.52 -34.59 5.07
N GLU A 30 -40.21 -34.04 4.06
CA GLU A 30 -40.02 -34.36 2.62
C GLU A 30 -41.09 -33.73 1.70
N GLU A 31 -40.65 -33.46 0.45
CA GLU A 31 -41.38 -33.04 -0.77
C GLU A 31 -41.98 -31.61 -0.79
N GLY A 32 -41.74 -30.73 -1.77
CA GLY A 32 -41.32 -30.93 -3.15
C GLY A 32 -42.29 -30.20 -4.10
N THR A 33 -41.85 -29.05 -4.65
CA THR A 33 -42.28 -28.44 -5.93
C THR A 33 -43.74 -27.97 -6.15
N GLY A 34 -43.88 -26.67 -6.45
CA GLY A 34 -44.40 -26.24 -7.76
C GLY A 34 -45.87 -25.78 -7.92
N VAL A 35 -45.97 -24.55 -8.45
CA VAL A 35 -46.93 -24.09 -9.49
C VAL A 35 -48.27 -23.46 -9.05
N THR A 36 -48.31 -22.13 -9.22
CA THR A 36 -49.32 -21.19 -9.75
C THR A 36 -50.84 -21.49 -9.77
N MET A 37 -51.56 -20.35 -9.70
CA MET A 37 -52.88 -19.97 -10.27
C MET A 37 -54.13 -19.96 -9.37
N ALA A 38 -54.65 -18.73 -9.24
CA ALA A 38 -56.04 -18.29 -9.35
C ALA A 38 -57.05 -18.54 -8.22
N SER A 39 -57.71 -17.46 -7.78
CA SER A 39 -59.18 -17.21 -7.89
C SER A 39 -59.57 -16.08 -6.92
N GLN A 40 -60.11 -14.94 -7.38
CA GLN A 40 -61.50 -14.63 -7.75
C GLN A 40 -62.56 -14.85 -6.64
N SER A 41 -63.09 -13.70 -6.19
CA SER A 41 -64.51 -13.31 -6.06
C SER A 41 -65.53 -14.19 -5.32
N GLY A 42 -66.36 -13.52 -4.52
CA GLY A 42 -67.59 -14.08 -3.95
C GLY A 42 -68.32 -13.12 -3.01
N THR A 43 -69.15 -12.27 -3.60
CA THR A 43 -70.11 -11.29 -3.04
C THR A 43 -71.19 -11.84 -2.11
N ALA A 44 -71.80 -10.96 -1.31
CA ALA A 44 -73.23 -11.04 -0.96
C ALA A 44 -73.88 -9.64 -0.84
N ASP A 45 -75.01 -9.52 -1.54
CA ASP A 45 -75.88 -8.36 -1.81
C ASP A 45 -76.58 -7.75 -0.57
N SER A 46 -77.01 -6.47 -0.64
CA SER A 46 -78.33 -6.12 -1.20
C SER A 46 -78.80 -4.68 -0.88
N ASP A 47 -79.34 -4.07 -1.95
CA ASP A 47 -80.59 -3.32 -2.03
C ASP A 47 -80.62 -1.76 -2.05
N SER A 48 -80.95 -1.30 -3.26
CA SER A 48 -81.66 -0.12 -3.76
C SER A 48 -82.19 0.98 -2.80
N THR A 49 -81.97 2.26 -3.15
CA THR A 49 -82.88 3.13 -3.94
C THR A 49 -82.43 4.61 -3.91
N ALA A 50 -82.82 5.33 -4.96
CA ALA A 50 -82.45 6.69 -5.32
C ALA A 50 -83.18 7.80 -4.53
N GLY A 51 -82.62 9.02 -4.54
CA GLY A 51 -83.41 10.26 -4.49
C GLY A 51 -82.77 11.45 -3.77
N ASP A 52 -82.32 12.42 -4.57
CA ASP A 52 -82.43 13.88 -4.45
C ASP A 52 -81.97 14.64 -3.18
N GLY A 53 -81.22 15.73 -3.44
CA GLY A 53 -81.54 17.04 -2.85
C GLY A 53 -80.48 17.71 -1.98
N ASP A 54 -79.79 18.68 -2.59
CA ASP A 54 -79.56 20.06 -2.12
C ASP A 54 -79.10 20.35 -0.67
N GLY A 55 -77.99 21.10 -0.55
CA GLY A 55 -77.87 22.20 0.42
C GLY A 55 -76.72 22.13 1.44
N ASP A 56 -75.68 22.92 1.19
CA ASP A 56 -74.70 23.51 2.14
C ASP A 56 -75.34 24.03 3.47
N PRO A 57 -74.57 24.43 4.52
CA PRO A 57 -73.17 24.19 4.88
C PRO A 57 -72.92 23.92 6.40
N ALA A 58 -71.65 23.75 6.77
CA ALA A 58 -71.03 23.96 8.09
C ALA A 58 -71.12 22.86 9.17
N GLY A 59 -69.95 22.27 9.45
CA GLY A 59 -69.32 22.39 10.77
C GLY A 59 -69.40 21.18 11.71
N ASP A 60 -68.41 20.29 11.60
CA ASP A 60 -67.71 19.65 12.70
C ASP A 60 -66.21 19.59 12.30
N GLY A 61 -65.25 20.08 13.08
CA GLY A 61 -65.25 20.21 14.52
C GLY A 61 -64.15 19.40 15.18
N ASP A 62 -63.28 18.76 14.39
CA ASP A 62 -62.15 17.95 14.86
C ASP A 62 -60.84 18.61 14.40
N GLY A 63 -60.76 19.92 14.62
CA GLY A 63 -59.52 20.65 14.44
C GLY A 63 -58.61 20.34 15.62
N ASP A 64 -57.67 19.42 15.43
CA ASP A 64 -56.35 19.67 16.03
C ASP A 64 -55.96 21.08 15.55
N PRO A 65 -55.75 22.04 16.46
CA PRO A 65 -55.46 23.40 16.06
C PRO A 65 -54.13 23.37 15.31
N CYS A 66 -54.23 23.47 13.98
CA CYS A 66 -53.11 23.65 13.07
C CYS A 66 -52.25 24.82 13.57
N PRO A 67 -51.12 24.55 14.25
CA PRO A 67 -50.35 25.61 14.90
C PRO A 67 -49.76 26.55 13.85
N VAL A 68 -49.38 25.97 12.71
CA VAL A 68 -48.82 26.64 11.54
C VAL A 68 -49.40 25.99 10.28
N VAL A 69 -50.03 26.79 9.40
CA VAL A 69 -50.53 26.35 8.09
C VAL A 69 -49.47 26.69 7.05
N CYS A 70 -49.01 25.70 6.28
CA CYS A 70 -48.04 25.87 5.20
C CYS A 70 -48.51 25.23 3.90
N GLY A 71 -48.62 25.98 2.80
CA GLY A 71 -49.03 25.46 1.49
C GLY A 71 -50.41 24.80 1.37
N GLY A 72 -51.13 24.59 2.47
CA GLY A 72 -52.38 23.83 2.54
C GLY A 72 -52.35 22.67 3.55
N GLU A 73 -51.18 22.34 4.11
CA GLU A 73 -50.98 21.34 5.15
C GLU A 73 -50.67 21.98 6.51
N CYS A 74 -50.81 21.19 7.59
CA CYS A 74 -50.57 21.63 8.95
C CYS A 74 -49.25 21.08 9.45
N CYS A 75 -48.34 21.97 9.82
CA CYS A 75 -47.05 21.58 10.35
C CYS A 75 -47.19 21.01 11.75
N ASN A 76 -46.36 20.01 12.07
CA ASN A 76 -46.22 19.42 13.39
C ASN A 76 -45.69 20.46 14.40
N ALA A 77 -45.74 20.13 15.70
CA ALA A 77 -45.41 21.08 16.77
C ALA A 77 -43.92 21.50 16.80
N ASP A 78 -43.08 20.74 16.11
CA ASP A 78 -41.63 20.85 15.91
C ASP A 78 -41.26 21.31 14.50
N GLU A 79 -42.23 21.75 13.69
CA GLU A 79 -42.04 22.24 12.34
C GLU A 79 -42.50 23.70 12.20
N VAL A 80 -41.79 24.45 11.35
CA VAL A 80 -42.17 25.79 10.89
C VAL A 80 -42.53 25.74 9.41
N CYS A 81 -43.34 26.70 8.97
CA CYS A 81 -43.66 26.85 7.56
C CYS A 81 -42.53 27.59 6.87
N ASP A 82 -41.86 26.91 5.96
CA ASP A 82 -41.03 27.58 4.97
C ASP A 82 -41.96 28.30 3.97
N LEU A 83 -41.92 29.63 4.01
CA LEU A 83 -42.81 30.49 3.22
C LEU A 83 -42.40 30.54 1.73
N ASP A 84 -41.19 30.10 1.40
CA ASP A 84 -40.67 30.08 0.04
C ASP A 84 -41.06 28.77 -0.66
N THR A 85 -40.86 27.63 0.02
CA THR A 85 -41.23 26.29 -0.50
C THR A 85 -42.68 25.90 -0.22
N ASN A 86 -43.38 26.62 0.66
CA ASN A 86 -44.72 26.30 1.17
C ASN A 86 -44.81 24.88 1.79
N SER A 87 -43.71 24.40 2.36
CA SER A 87 -43.60 23.09 3.01
C SER A 87 -43.29 23.22 4.49
N CYS A 88 -43.67 22.22 5.28
CA CYS A 88 -43.35 22.17 6.71
C CYS A 88 -41.93 21.62 6.89
N VAL A 89 -41.06 22.40 7.53
CA VAL A 89 -39.66 22.06 7.79
C VAL A 89 -39.39 22.04 9.29
N ILE A 90 -38.52 21.16 9.76
CA ILE A 90 -38.17 21.03 11.18
C ILE A 90 -37.55 22.33 11.72
N ASP A 91 -38.01 22.80 12.88
CA ASP A 91 -37.51 24.00 13.55
C ASP A 91 -36.52 23.63 14.68
N CYS A 92 -35.23 23.74 14.38
CA CYS A 92 -34.16 23.53 15.36
C CYS A 92 -33.80 24.80 16.15
N GLY A 93 -34.69 25.80 16.22
CA GLY A 93 -34.54 26.93 17.13
C GLY A 93 -33.38 27.88 16.78
N GLY A 94 -32.92 27.86 15.53
CA GLY A 94 -31.81 28.67 15.01
C GLY A 94 -30.53 27.89 14.73
N ASP A 95 -30.45 26.62 15.14
CA ASP A 95 -29.39 25.71 14.72
C ASP A 95 -29.77 25.02 13.38
N PRO A 96 -28.79 24.57 12.56
CA PRO A 96 -29.07 23.82 11.35
C PRO A 96 -29.74 22.47 11.65
N VAL A 97 -30.62 22.01 10.76
CA VAL A 97 -31.16 20.64 10.79
C VAL A 97 -30.03 19.68 10.44
N CYS A 98 -29.90 18.58 11.18
CA CYS A 98 -28.91 17.55 10.91
C CYS A 98 -29.49 16.48 9.98
N GLY A 99 -28.78 16.19 8.88
CA GLY A 99 -29.23 15.27 7.84
C GLY A 99 -30.39 15.81 6.98
N SER A 100 -30.64 15.16 5.85
CA SER A 100 -31.62 15.62 4.84
C SER A 100 -32.85 14.71 4.70
N ASP A 101 -32.82 13.44 5.14
CA ASP A 101 -33.99 12.54 5.07
C ASP A 101 -33.93 11.32 6.04
N PRO A 102 -34.68 11.29 7.15
CA PRO A 102 -35.35 12.44 7.78
C PRO A 102 -34.33 13.30 8.53
N GLY A 103 -34.36 14.62 8.30
CA GLY A 103 -33.60 15.56 9.12
C GLY A 103 -34.03 15.55 10.60
N GLN A 104 -33.12 15.91 11.50
CA GLN A 104 -33.38 15.93 12.96
C GLN A 104 -32.66 17.10 13.66
N CYS A 105 -33.18 17.53 14.81
CA CYS A 105 -32.49 18.51 15.66
C CYS A 105 -31.63 17.83 16.71
N CYS A 106 -30.34 18.16 16.75
CA CYS A 106 -29.44 17.67 17.78
C CYS A 106 -29.71 18.32 19.13
N THR A 107 -29.56 17.57 20.22
CA THR A 107 -29.64 18.12 21.58
C THR A 107 -28.41 18.96 21.92
N ALA A 108 -28.45 19.72 23.02
CA ALA A 108 -27.38 20.65 23.39
C ALA A 108 -26.00 20.00 23.67
N ASP A 109 -25.95 18.69 23.87
CA ASP A 109 -24.74 17.87 24.05
C ASP A 109 -24.38 17.04 22.80
N GLN A 110 -25.18 17.15 21.74
CA GLN A 110 -24.95 16.48 20.47
C GLN A 110 -24.43 17.46 19.42
N VAL A 111 -23.67 16.94 18.47
CA VAL A 111 -23.27 17.64 17.25
C VAL A 111 -23.83 16.88 16.05
N CYS A 112 -24.17 17.60 14.98
CA CYS A 112 -24.45 16.95 13.72
C CYS A 112 -23.13 16.46 13.11
N PHE A 113 -23.08 15.17 12.82
CA PHE A 113 -21.93 14.50 12.24
C PHE A 113 -22.43 13.48 11.21
N ALA A 114 -22.10 13.71 9.93
CA ALA A 114 -22.45 12.83 8.82
C ALA A 114 -23.97 12.51 8.78
N GLY A 115 -24.80 13.55 8.90
CA GLY A 115 -26.26 13.41 8.91
C GLY A 115 -26.88 12.81 10.18
N GLY A 116 -26.06 12.45 11.18
CA GLY A 116 -26.50 11.91 12.47
C GLY A 116 -26.18 12.82 13.66
N CYS A 117 -27.08 12.89 14.65
CA CYS A 117 -26.77 13.56 15.92
C CYS A 117 -25.99 12.63 16.85
N ILE A 118 -24.71 12.93 17.06
CA ILE A 118 -23.81 12.14 17.93
C ILE A 118 -23.39 12.94 19.16
N VAL A 119 -23.02 12.26 20.24
CA VAL A 119 -22.29 12.86 21.36
C VAL A 119 -20.80 12.56 21.14
N PRO A 120 -19.94 13.57 20.91
CA PRO A 120 -18.50 13.35 20.75
C PRO A 120 -17.91 12.64 21.97
N GLY A 121 -17.03 11.68 21.70
CA GLY A 121 -16.35 10.86 22.69
C GLY A 121 -15.16 11.55 23.35
N ASP A 122 -14.18 10.76 23.76
CA ASP A 122 -12.97 11.27 24.39
C ASP A 122 -12.14 12.12 23.41
N PRO A 123 -11.40 13.14 23.89
CA PRO A 123 -10.49 13.89 23.04
C PRO A 123 -9.42 12.98 22.44
N CYS A 124 -9.14 13.17 21.16
CA CYS A 124 -8.19 12.37 20.40
C CYS A 124 -7.28 13.25 19.55
N GLN A 125 -6.25 12.63 18.97
CA GLN A 125 -5.45 13.23 17.90
C GLN A 125 -5.66 12.36 16.66
N PRO A 126 -6.03 12.96 15.52
CA PRO A 126 -6.33 12.19 14.32
C PRO A 126 -5.08 11.47 13.82
N SER A 127 -5.25 10.20 13.47
CA SER A 127 -4.36 9.49 12.55
C SER A 127 -4.40 10.23 11.22
N SER A 128 -3.24 10.71 10.76
CA SER A 128 -3.20 11.73 9.71
C SER A 128 -3.14 11.19 8.28
N CYS A 129 -2.90 9.88 8.07
CA CYS A 129 -2.64 9.31 6.73
C CYS A 129 -2.26 7.81 6.76
N ALA A 130 -1.92 7.27 5.58
CA ALA A 130 -1.40 5.92 5.34
C ALA A 130 -0.22 5.52 6.24
N THR A 131 0.60 6.49 6.67
CA THR A 131 1.77 6.24 7.52
C THR A 131 1.41 6.18 9.02
N ASP A 132 0.24 6.64 9.47
CA ASP A 132 -0.20 6.55 10.89
C ASP A 132 -1.56 5.90 11.06
N THR A 133 -1.59 4.57 11.15
CA THR A 133 -2.83 3.79 11.28
C THR A 133 -3.32 3.61 12.72
N ARG A 134 -2.74 4.32 13.71
CA ARG A 134 -3.09 4.12 15.13
C ARG A 134 -4.34 4.91 15.52
N SER A 135 -5.47 4.22 15.72
CA SER A 135 -6.62 4.80 16.41
C SER A 135 -6.41 4.82 17.93
N VAL A 136 -6.52 6.00 18.54
CA VAL A 136 -6.57 6.17 20.01
C VAL A 136 -7.99 6.07 20.57
N CYS A 137 -8.98 5.85 19.70
CA CYS A 137 -10.39 5.80 20.03
C CYS A 137 -10.86 4.39 20.41
N GLY A 138 -12.06 4.28 20.97
CA GLY A 138 -12.65 3.00 21.32
C GLY A 138 -12.93 2.13 20.10
N THR A 139 -13.25 0.85 20.32
CA THR A 139 -13.70 -0.03 19.22
C THR A 139 -14.95 0.53 18.55
N GLY A 140 -14.92 0.67 17.21
CA GLY A 140 -16.00 1.27 16.43
C GLY A 140 -16.04 2.81 16.48
N GLU A 141 -14.92 3.43 16.89
CA GLU A 141 -14.75 4.88 16.88
C GLU A 141 -13.44 5.26 16.18
N VAL A 142 -13.48 6.38 15.47
CA VAL A 142 -12.34 7.02 14.82
C VAL A 142 -12.19 8.45 15.33
N CYS A 143 -11.01 9.04 15.16
CA CYS A 143 -10.80 10.42 15.58
C CYS A 143 -11.16 11.39 14.45
N ASP A 144 -12.14 12.27 14.68
CA ASP A 144 -12.46 13.32 13.72
C ASP A 144 -11.50 14.53 13.89
N PRO A 145 -10.84 14.99 12.81
CA PRO A 145 -9.85 16.06 12.89
C PRO A 145 -10.47 17.43 13.25
N ASP A 146 -11.71 17.69 12.82
CA ASP A 146 -12.38 18.97 13.09
C ASP A 146 -12.85 19.10 14.54
N LEU A 147 -13.38 18.01 15.10
CA LEU A 147 -13.90 17.95 16.45
C LEU A 147 -12.80 17.70 17.48
N GLY A 148 -11.70 17.06 17.07
CA GLY A 148 -10.63 16.61 17.98
C GLY A 148 -11.12 15.62 19.04
N ALA A 149 -12.13 14.82 18.69
CA ALA A 149 -12.83 13.89 19.56
C ALA A 149 -13.20 12.61 18.82
N CYS A 150 -13.31 11.51 19.56
CA CYS A 150 -13.72 10.23 18.99
C CYS A 150 -15.18 10.30 18.52
N VAL A 151 -15.42 9.87 17.29
CA VAL A 151 -16.73 9.81 16.64
C VAL A 151 -17.00 8.36 16.19
N PRO A 152 -18.25 7.97 15.94
CA PRO A 152 -18.55 6.66 15.37
C PRO A 152 -17.80 6.44 14.06
N ASP A 153 -17.22 5.25 13.92
CA ASP A 153 -16.59 4.79 12.68
C ASP A 153 -17.68 4.58 11.60
N LEU A 154 -17.52 5.27 10.47
CA LEU A 154 -18.45 5.21 9.35
C LEU A 154 -18.02 4.20 8.27
N ALA A 155 -16.86 3.56 8.42
CA ALA A 155 -16.33 2.64 7.42
C ALA A 155 -17.20 1.38 7.27
N ASP A 156 -17.47 1.01 6.03
CA ASP A 156 -17.97 -0.31 5.66
C ASP A 156 -16.80 -1.19 5.22
N ASP A 157 -16.37 -2.11 6.09
CA ASP A 157 -15.31 -3.11 5.80
C ASP A 157 -15.62 -4.01 4.58
N THR A 158 -16.84 -3.94 4.02
CA THR A 158 -17.25 -4.67 2.81
C THR A 158 -17.21 -3.83 1.54
N CYS A 159 -16.83 -2.55 1.63
CA CYS A 159 -16.64 -1.65 0.50
C CYS A 159 -15.39 -2.05 -0.30
N VAL A 160 -15.59 -2.84 -1.35
CA VAL A 160 -14.52 -3.35 -2.21
C VAL A 160 -14.70 -2.88 -3.65
N PHE A 161 -13.58 -2.55 -4.30
CA PHE A 161 -13.50 -2.27 -5.72
C PHE A 161 -12.60 -3.31 -6.37
N GLN A 162 -13.10 -3.97 -7.43
CA GLN A 162 -12.31 -4.89 -8.23
C GLN A 162 -12.06 -4.25 -9.60
N PRO A 163 -10.79 -4.01 -9.97
CA PRO A 163 -10.44 -3.50 -11.29
C PRO A 163 -10.99 -4.37 -12.43
N GLU A 164 -11.22 -3.76 -13.59
CA GLU A 164 -11.59 -4.55 -14.78
C GLU A 164 -10.42 -5.46 -15.19
N PRO A 165 -10.62 -6.78 -15.31
CA PRO A 165 -9.54 -7.69 -15.66
C PRO A 165 -8.87 -7.33 -16.98
N GLY A 166 -7.53 -7.27 -16.98
CA GLY A 166 -6.73 -6.98 -18.18
C GLY A 166 -6.60 -5.49 -18.52
N VAL A 167 -7.02 -4.60 -17.63
CA VAL A 167 -6.69 -3.17 -17.71
C VAL A 167 -5.48 -2.91 -16.82
N PHE A 168 -4.32 -2.66 -17.45
CA PHE A 168 -3.07 -2.34 -16.77
C PHE A 168 -2.35 -1.29 -17.60
N ASP A 169 -2.35 -0.03 -17.15
CA ASP A 169 -1.83 1.11 -17.93
C ASP A 169 -0.92 2.00 -17.09
N PRO A 170 0.31 1.52 -16.76
CA PRO A 170 1.30 2.31 -16.03
C PRO A 170 1.67 3.58 -16.79
N VAL A 171 1.66 4.71 -16.09
CA VAL A 171 2.09 6.02 -16.62
C VAL A 171 3.16 6.64 -15.72
N PRO A 172 4.15 7.36 -16.29
CA PRO A 172 5.12 8.06 -15.47
C PRO A 172 4.47 9.24 -14.73
N ARG A 173 4.51 9.21 -13.40
CA ARG A 173 4.10 10.32 -12.53
C ARG A 173 5.12 11.46 -12.61
N PHE A 174 6.37 11.14 -12.30
CA PHE A 174 7.49 12.05 -12.46
C PHE A 174 8.81 11.30 -12.70
N THR A 175 9.83 12.05 -13.12
CA THR A 175 11.20 11.53 -13.21
C THR A 175 12.19 12.53 -12.65
N TRP A 176 13.21 12.05 -11.96
CA TRP A 176 14.31 12.84 -11.43
C TRP A 176 15.63 12.43 -12.08
N GLY A 177 16.47 13.39 -12.47
CA GLY A 177 17.84 13.12 -12.93
C GLY A 177 18.14 13.73 -14.30
N ALA A 178 18.54 12.92 -15.28
CA ALA A 178 18.93 13.41 -16.61
C ALA A 178 18.28 12.61 -17.73
N ARG A 179 17.54 13.32 -18.60
CA ARG A 179 16.91 12.72 -19.78
C ARG A 179 17.89 12.33 -20.88
N LYS A 180 17.59 11.22 -21.53
CA LYS A 180 18.24 10.77 -22.76
C LYS A 180 17.56 11.38 -23.97
N ASN A 181 18.31 12.20 -24.70
CA ASN A 181 17.82 12.67 -26.00
C ASN A 181 17.77 11.51 -27.01
N ARG A 182 16.56 11.05 -27.31
CA ARG A 182 16.25 9.99 -28.27
C ARG A 182 15.70 10.60 -29.57
N PRO A 183 16.29 10.33 -30.74
CA PRO A 183 15.70 10.72 -32.02
C PRO A 183 14.50 9.80 -32.33
N CYS A 184 13.44 10.38 -32.87
CA CYS A 184 12.23 9.62 -33.20
C CYS A 184 11.67 9.98 -34.58
N VAL A 185 10.99 9.00 -35.16
CA VAL A 185 10.09 9.15 -36.31
C VAL A 185 8.68 8.73 -35.89
N ASP A 186 8.58 7.71 -35.05
CA ASP A 186 7.33 7.20 -34.47
C ASP A 186 7.48 7.07 -32.96
N ALA A 187 6.60 7.73 -32.20
CA ALA A 187 6.68 7.73 -30.75
C ALA A 187 6.52 6.32 -30.17
N ALA A 188 5.61 5.52 -30.74
CA ALA A 188 5.25 4.20 -30.23
C ALA A 188 6.39 3.16 -30.33
N THR A 189 7.42 3.41 -31.13
CA THR A 189 8.55 2.47 -31.30
C THR A 189 9.90 3.05 -30.93
N ASP A 190 10.04 4.38 -30.95
CA ASP A 190 11.33 5.05 -30.75
C ASP A 190 11.47 5.72 -29.37
N CYS A 191 10.35 5.93 -28.67
CA CYS A 191 10.29 6.67 -27.41
C CYS A 191 9.79 5.78 -26.25
N GLN A 192 9.95 6.26 -25.02
CA GLN A 192 9.31 5.64 -23.85
C GLN A 192 7.78 5.79 -23.92
N THR A 193 7.08 4.99 -23.13
CA THR A 193 5.64 5.16 -22.88
C THR A 193 5.34 6.59 -22.45
N GLU A 194 4.19 7.12 -22.87
CA GLU A 194 3.74 8.52 -22.71
C GLU A 194 4.59 9.62 -23.38
N GLU A 195 5.77 9.32 -23.93
CA GLU A 195 6.53 10.33 -24.68
C GLU A 195 5.89 10.61 -26.03
N ILE A 196 5.98 11.87 -26.46
CA ILE A 196 5.59 12.29 -27.80
C ILE A 196 6.81 12.52 -28.68
N CYS A 197 6.67 12.20 -29.97
CA CYS A 197 7.70 12.53 -30.95
C CYS A 197 7.55 13.99 -31.41
N GLU A 198 8.22 14.91 -30.71
CA GLU A 198 8.18 16.34 -31.00
C GLU A 198 9.41 16.77 -31.81
N MET A 199 9.19 17.28 -33.03
CA MET A 199 10.27 17.77 -33.91
C MET A 199 11.39 16.75 -34.20
N GLY A 200 11.09 15.45 -34.13
CA GLY A 200 12.04 14.36 -34.37
C GLY A 200 12.87 13.96 -33.17
N THR A 201 12.47 14.38 -31.95
CA THR A 201 13.05 13.96 -30.68
C THR A 201 11.94 13.58 -29.70
N CYS A 202 12.17 12.54 -28.91
CA CYS A 202 11.24 12.15 -27.85
C CYS A 202 11.20 13.24 -26.79
N ALA A 203 9.99 13.64 -26.41
CA ALA A 203 9.72 14.65 -25.40
C ALA A 203 8.72 14.09 -24.39
N VAL A 204 8.99 14.34 -23.11
CA VAL A 204 8.12 13.93 -22.00
C VAL A 204 6.86 14.78 -21.93
N THR A 205 5.79 14.18 -21.43
CA THR A 205 4.49 14.83 -21.16
C THR A 205 4.21 15.01 -19.67
N TRP A 206 5.06 14.44 -18.81
CA TRP A 206 4.98 14.47 -17.36
C TRP A 206 6.05 15.38 -16.72
N SER A 207 6.06 15.45 -15.39
CA SER A 207 7.02 16.23 -14.62
C SER A 207 8.43 15.63 -14.66
N HIS A 208 9.41 16.35 -15.19
CA HIS A 208 10.83 16.00 -15.11
C HIS A 208 11.60 17.00 -14.27
N LEU A 209 12.37 16.50 -13.30
CA LEU A 209 13.18 17.30 -12.38
C LEU A 209 14.67 17.10 -12.67
N ASP A 210 15.30 18.15 -13.22
CA ASP A 210 16.74 18.26 -13.32
C ASP A 210 17.34 18.67 -11.95
N PRO A 211 18.40 18.02 -11.47
CA PRO A 211 19.10 18.44 -10.27
C PRO A 211 19.68 19.86 -10.41
N ALA A 212 19.48 20.68 -9.39
CA ALA A 212 19.99 22.04 -9.35
C ALA A 212 21.53 22.08 -9.35
N PRO A 213 22.17 23.23 -9.71
CA PRO A 213 23.64 23.34 -9.73
C PRO A 213 24.35 23.06 -8.39
N ASP A 214 23.66 23.27 -7.27
CA ASP A 214 24.08 22.98 -5.90
C ASP A 214 23.68 21.58 -5.43
N ASP A 215 23.10 20.77 -6.31
CA ASP A 215 22.63 19.42 -6.03
C ASP A 215 23.43 18.33 -6.75
N LEU A 216 24.72 18.59 -6.95
CA LEU A 216 25.67 17.67 -7.60
C LEU A 216 25.13 17.12 -8.94
N PRO A 217 24.80 17.97 -9.94
CA PRO A 217 24.11 17.57 -11.17
C PRO A 217 24.91 16.65 -12.11
N ALA A 218 26.17 16.36 -11.77
CA ALA A 218 26.95 15.34 -12.47
C ALA A 218 26.71 13.92 -11.93
N ALA A 219 26.15 13.79 -10.71
CA ALA A 219 25.91 12.55 -10.02
C ALA A 219 24.42 12.18 -10.08
N VAL A 220 23.95 11.81 -11.27
CA VAL A 220 22.55 11.51 -11.57
C VAL A 220 22.28 10.04 -11.85
N GLN A 221 23.33 9.22 -11.92
CA GLN A 221 23.18 7.80 -12.26
C GLN A 221 22.82 7.02 -10.99
N SER A 222 21.80 6.16 -11.05
CA SER A 222 21.42 5.28 -9.93
C SER A 222 21.54 3.80 -10.34
N VAL A 223 22.07 2.97 -9.42
CA VAL A 223 22.23 1.52 -9.61
C VAL A 223 22.11 0.80 -8.25
N ALA A 224 21.24 1.35 -7.40
CA ALA A 224 20.90 0.83 -6.08
C ALA A 224 19.37 0.73 -6.00
N THR A 225 18.85 -0.27 -5.27
CA THR A 225 17.41 -0.28 -4.95
C THR A 225 17.13 0.97 -4.10
N PRO A 226 16.18 1.83 -4.51
CA PRO A 226 15.68 2.89 -3.64
C PRO A 226 14.98 2.29 -2.43
N VAL A 227 14.81 3.07 -1.37
CA VAL A 227 13.96 2.70 -0.23
C VAL A 227 12.97 3.84 0.01
N VAL A 228 11.77 3.48 0.47
CA VAL A 228 10.63 4.40 0.64
C VAL A 228 10.25 4.43 2.12
N GLY A 229 9.98 5.62 2.65
CA GLY A 229 9.41 5.81 3.97
C GLY A 229 9.25 7.29 4.33
N ASP A 230 8.26 7.59 5.14
CA ASP A 230 7.97 8.94 5.66
C ASP A 230 9.00 9.33 6.73
N LEU A 231 9.89 10.28 6.40
CA LEU A 231 11.01 10.66 7.26
C LEU A 231 10.66 11.85 8.16
N ASP A 232 9.77 12.74 7.72
CA ASP A 232 9.46 13.98 8.44
C ASP A 232 8.06 14.04 9.05
N GLY A 233 7.25 13.01 8.85
CA GLY A 233 5.91 12.82 9.42
C GLY A 233 4.86 13.70 8.75
N ASP A 234 5.10 14.13 7.50
CA ASP A 234 4.17 14.95 6.73
C ASP A 234 3.14 14.15 5.91
N CYS A 235 3.14 12.82 6.08
CA CYS A 235 2.28 11.85 5.40
C CYS A 235 2.63 11.51 3.96
N ILE A 236 3.72 12.05 3.43
CA ILE A 236 4.16 11.79 2.06
C ILE A 236 5.52 11.09 2.14
N PRO A 237 5.60 9.79 1.83
CA PRO A 237 6.85 9.06 1.92
C PRO A 237 7.96 9.66 1.06
N GLU A 238 9.17 9.69 1.61
CA GLU A 238 10.36 10.05 0.87
C GLU A 238 10.97 8.84 0.15
N ILE A 239 11.58 9.12 -0.99
CA ILE A 239 12.41 8.17 -1.74
C ILE A 239 13.88 8.45 -1.44
N VAL A 240 14.56 7.47 -0.82
CA VAL A 240 15.98 7.53 -0.47
C VAL A 240 16.78 6.64 -1.41
N PHE A 241 17.83 7.20 -2.02
CA PHE A 241 18.66 6.45 -2.98
C PHE A 241 20.10 6.96 -3.04
N ASN A 242 21.00 6.08 -3.47
CA ASN A 242 22.39 6.43 -3.77
C ASN A 242 22.56 6.69 -5.28
N SER A 243 23.34 7.71 -5.60
CA SER A 243 23.66 8.10 -6.98
C SER A 243 25.16 8.28 -7.18
N PHE A 244 25.62 8.29 -8.43
CA PHE A 244 27.02 8.50 -8.77
C PHE A 244 27.25 9.37 -10.00
N ALA A 245 28.43 9.97 -10.03
CA ALA A 245 28.97 10.59 -11.22
C ALA A 245 29.81 9.57 -12.00
N PRO A 246 29.60 9.46 -13.33
CA PRO A 246 30.47 8.66 -14.16
C PRO A 246 31.97 8.95 -14.02
N PRO A 247 32.85 7.94 -14.08
CA PRO A 247 32.59 6.53 -14.33
C PRO A 247 32.36 5.69 -13.05
N ASN A 248 32.06 6.30 -11.89
CA ASN A 248 32.32 5.72 -10.58
C ASN A 248 31.11 4.99 -9.96
N TYR A 249 30.62 3.93 -10.59
CA TYR A 249 29.45 3.16 -10.13
C TYR A 249 29.71 2.25 -8.90
N THR A 250 30.88 2.38 -8.24
CA THR A 250 31.19 1.69 -6.96
C THR A 250 31.94 2.59 -5.97
N GLU A 251 32.10 3.87 -6.32
CA GLU A 251 32.91 4.83 -5.56
C GLU A 251 32.29 6.23 -5.64
N ASN A 252 32.50 7.06 -4.61
CA ASN A 252 32.02 8.43 -4.51
C ASN A 252 30.49 8.54 -4.61
N GLY A 253 29.77 7.64 -3.95
CA GLY A 253 28.31 7.69 -3.88
C GLY A 253 27.79 8.93 -3.16
N VAL A 254 26.62 9.35 -3.59
CA VAL A 254 25.88 10.51 -3.08
C VAL A 254 24.50 10.01 -2.64
N LEU A 255 24.24 10.07 -1.33
CA LEU A 255 22.92 9.81 -0.76
C LEU A 255 22.00 11.00 -1.01
N ARG A 256 20.78 10.71 -1.47
CA ARG A 256 19.76 11.69 -1.83
C ARG A 256 18.42 11.28 -1.28
N VAL A 257 17.62 12.30 -0.99
CA VAL A 257 16.23 12.16 -0.56
C VAL A 257 15.37 13.14 -1.35
N ILE A 258 14.32 12.62 -1.96
CA ILE A 258 13.31 13.36 -2.71
C ILE A 258 11.91 12.97 -2.20
N ARG A 259 10.96 13.89 -2.29
CA ARG A 259 9.56 13.57 -1.98
C ARG A 259 9.00 12.57 -2.99
N GLY A 260 8.19 11.62 -2.53
CA GLY A 260 7.56 10.64 -3.41
C GLY A 260 6.40 11.21 -4.23
N ASP A 261 5.72 12.28 -3.78
CA ASP A 261 4.63 12.92 -4.54
C ASP A 261 5.09 13.67 -5.81
N THR A 262 6.24 14.31 -5.75
CA THR A 262 6.66 15.35 -6.72
C THR A 262 8.10 15.19 -7.21
N GLY A 263 8.89 14.32 -6.58
CA GLY A 263 10.33 14.21 -6.82
C GLY A 263 11.14 15.41 -6.35
N ALA A 264 10.52 16.36 -5.64
CA ALA A 264 11.19 17.56 -5.15
C ALA A 264 12.31 17.18 -4.17
N LYS A 265 13.45 17.85 -4.28
CA LYS A 265 14.59 17.64 -3.37
C LYS A 265 14.18 17.95 -1.94
N VAL A 266 14.39 16.97 -1.05
CA VAL A 266 14.41 17.19 0.41
C VAL A 266 15.83 17.57 0.82
N TRP A 267 16.81 16.68 0.61
CA TRP A 267 18.23 16.97 0.83
C TRP A 267 19.16 16.02 0.06
N THR A 268 20.45 16.40 0.00
CA THR A 268 21.53 15.63 -0.64
C THR A 268 22.80 15.75 0.19
N ILE A 269 23.50 14.65 0.41
CA ILE A 269 24.80 14.64 1.11
C ILE A 269 25.92 15.01 0.13
N ASP A 270 26.46 16.21 0.27
CA ASP A 270 27.52 16.74 -0.61
C ASP A 270 28.92 16.79 0.03
N ASP A 271 29.04 16.46 1.32
CA ASP A 271 30.32 16.40 2.03
C ASP A 271 31.11 15.14 1.61
N PRO A 272 32.32 15.28 1.02
CA PRO A 272 33.17 14.14 0.66
C PRO A 272 33.53 13.23 1.85
N ALA A 273 33.43 13.71 3.09
CA ALA A 273 33.63 12.87 4.26
C ALA A 273 32.53 11.81 4.41
N TRP A 274 31.35 11.99 3.82
CA TRP A 274 30.17 11.16 4.01
C TRP A 274 29.72 10.45 2.72
N GLN A 275 30.66 10.22 1.81
CA GLN A 275 30.39 9.46 0.59
C GLN A 275 30.02 8.00 0.89
N THR A 276 29.00 7.55 0.18
CA THR A 276 28.43 6.21 0.27
C THR A 276 29.02 5.29 -0.77
N ASP A 277 28.83 3.98 -0.61
CA ASP A 277 28.88 3.06 -1.74
C ASP A 277 27.75 3.38 -2.72
N SER A 278 28.10 3.86 -3.91
CA SER A 278 27.13 4.37 -4.89
C SER A 278 26.11 3.36 -5.40
N ALA A 279 26.40 2.07 -5.27
CA ALA A 279 25.51 1.00 -5.73
C ALA A 279 24.84 0.26 -4.56
N ALA A 280 25.01 0.74 -3.33
CA ALA A 280 24.42 0.12 -2.15
C ALA A 280 23.03 0.68 -1.87
N SER A 281 22.15 -0.19 -1.38
CA SER A 281 20.84 0.21 -0.88
C SER A 281 20.97 0.70 0.56
N ALA A 282 20.33 1.83 0.85
CA ALA A 282 20.13 2.29 2.21
C ALA A 282 19.11 1.40 2.94
N ALA A 283 18.96 1.63 4.24
CA ALA A 283 17.83 1.17 5.03
C ALA A 283 17.26 2.33 5.85
N ILE A 284 15.95 2.33 6.05
CA ILE A 284 15.20 3.27 6.88
C ILE A 284 14.72 2.51 8.12
N GLY A 285 14.81 3.10 9.30
CA GLY A 285 14.22 2.53 10.50
C GLY A 285 14.46 3.37 11.74
N ASP A 286 13.48 3.41 12.63
CA ASP A 286 13.60 4.01 13.97
C ASP A 286 14.54 3.16 14.82
N LEU A 287 15.79 3.59 14.96
CA LEU A 287 16.83 2.80 15.62
C LEU A 287 16.77 2.92 17.14
N ASP A 288 16.23 4.01 17.68
CA ASP A 288 16.23 4.28 19.11
C ASP A 288 14.83 4.45 19.74
N TYR A 289 13.79 4.19 18.96
CA TYR A 289 12.37 4.19 19.33
C TYR A 289 11.87 5.57 19.78
N ASP A 290 12.38 6.63 19.16
CA ASP A 290 11.91 8.00 19.41
C ASP A 290 10.72 8.43 18.53
N GLY A 291 10.35 7.59 17.56
CA GLY A 291 9.25 7.79 16.63
C GLY A 291 9.64 8.47 15.32
N VAL A 292 10.93 8.72 15.08
CA VAL A 292 11.46 9.27 13.83
C VAL A 292 12.49 8.28 13.25
N PRO A 293 12.34 7.82 12.01
CA PRO A 293 13.29 6.88 11.44
C PRO A 293 14.64 7.52 11.07
N GLU A 294 15.72 6.77 11.28
CA GLU A 294 17.04 7.08 10.72
C GLU A 294 17.29 6.41 9.37
N ILE A 295 18.28 6.91 8.65
CA ILE A 295 18.77 6.31 7.41
C ILE A 295 20.17 5.73 7.65
N VAL A 296 20.36 4.46 7.32
CA VAL A 296 21.66 3.78 7.39
C VAL A 296 22.07 3.29 6.01
N THR A 297 23.32 3.53 5.60
CA THR A 297 23.80 3.11 4.29
C THR A 297 25.28 2.73 4.33
N PRO A 298 25.76 1.78 3.49
CA PRO A 298 27.17 1.45 3.41
C PRO A 298 28.00 2.64 2.94
N GLY A 299 29.07 2.95 3.66
CA GLY A 299 30.02 3.99 3.30
C GLY A 299 31.02 3.55 2.24
N GLU A 300 31.88 4.47 1.80
CA GLU A 300 33.01 4.14 0.91
C GLU A 300 34.00 3.13 1.52
N GLY A 301 34.18 3.22 2.83
CA GLY A 301 35.07 2.35 3.59
C GLY A 301 34.43 1.02 3.97
N LEU A 302 35.04 0.34 4.94
CA LEU A 302 34.44 -0.83 5.58
C LEU A 302 33.60 -0.43 6.79
N ASN A 303 32.71 0.55 6.62
CA ASN A 303 31.83 1.09 7.67
C ASN A 303 30.45 1.41 7.09
N LEU A 304 29.48 1.54 7.99
CA LEU A 304 28.16 2.08 7.71
C LEU A 304 28.13 3.57 8.11
N LEU A 305 27.28 4.33 7.45
CA LEU A 305 26.99 5.73 7.73
C LEU A 305 25.53 5.83 8.19
N ALA A 306 25.27 6.61 9.22
CA ALA A 306 23.90 6.92 9.66
C ALA A 306 23.62 8.42 9.60
N PHE A 307 22.39 8.74 9.23
CA PHE A 307 21.87 10.09 9.10
C PHE A 307 20.51 10.17 9.79
N ALA A 308 20.24 11.30 10.43
CA ALA A 308 18.89 11.63 10.86
C ALA A 308 17.99 11.88 9.64
N ALA A 309 16.67 11.86 9.84
CA ALA A 309 15.67 12.17 8.83
C ALA A 309 15.94 13.47 8.05
N ASP A 310 16.49 14.51 8.71
CA ASP A 310 16.81 15.80 8.11
C ASP A 310 18.15 15.84 7.32
N GLY A 311 18.82 14.70 7.19
CA GLY A 311 20.12 14.56 6.51
C GLY A 311 21.32 14.89 7.40
N THR A 312 21.13 15.21 8.67
CA THR A 312 22.24 15.43 9.62
C THR A 312 23.04 14.14 9.81
N PRO A 313 24.36 14.11 9.54
CA PRO A 313 25.16 12.91 9.79
C PRO A 313 25.29 12.63 11.30
N LEU A 314 24.94 11.40 11.70
CA LEU A 314 24.95 10.97 13.10
C LEU A 314 26.29 10.33 13.47
N TRP A 315 26.66 9.25 12.78
CA TRP A 315 27.84 8.47 13.11
C TRP A 315 28.36 7.66 11.92
N LYS A 316 29.60 7.16 12.08
CA LYS A 316 30.18 6.13 11.22
C LYS A 316 30.47 4.91 12.08
N SER A 317 30.07 3.74 11.61
CA SER A 317 30.25 2.52 12.37
C SER A 317 31.72 2.18 12.61
N ASP A 318 31.97 1.32 13.58
CA ASP A 318 33.19 0.54 13.64
C ASP A 318 33.40 -0.24 12.33
N ASN A 319 34.66 -0.55 12.01
CA ASN A 319 34.95 -1.24 10.76
C ASN A 319 34.57 -2.72 10.83
N TYR A 320 33.79 -3.20 9.85
CA TYR A 320 33.63 -4.63 9.60
C TYR A 320 34.80 -5.19 8.78
N THR A 321 34.85 -6.52 8.69
CA THR A 321 35.79 -7.24 7.82
C THR A 321 35.11 -7.81 6.57
N GLY A 322 35.89 -8.03 5.51
CA GLY A 322 35.38 -8.51 4.22
C GLY A 322 34.90 -7.34 3.35
N GLY A 323 35.52 -7.16 2.18
CA GLY A 323 35.12 -6.15 1.20
C GLY A 323 33.82 -6.52 0.47
N GLY A 324 33.57 -5.88 -0.66
CA GLY A 324 32.33 -6.00 -1.42
C GLY A 324 31.63 -4.66 -1.50
N LYS A 325 30.90 -4.46 -2.58
CA LYS A 325 30.13 -3.26 -2.88
C LYS A 325 28.72 -3.67 -3.31
N SER A 326 27.80 -2.72 -3.32
CA SER A 326 26.39 -2.92 -3.72
C SER A 326 25.56 -3.76 -2.76
N GLY A 327 25.90 -3.74 -1.47
CA GLY A 327 25.09 -4.41 -0.46
C GLY A 327 23.91 -3.58 0.03
N GLY A 328 23.09 -4.19 0.88
CA GLY A 328 21.97 -3.55 1.56
C GLY A 328 22.14 -3.73 3.05
N VAL A 329 21.75 -2.71 3.82
CA VAL A 329 21.64 -2.80 5.27
C VAL A 329 20.33 -3.50 5.62
N SER A 330 20.33 -4.30 6.68
CA SER A 330 19.11 -4.84 7.30
C SER A 330 19.01 -4.32 8.73
N ILE A 331 17.81 -3.97 9.19
CA ILE A 331 17.57 -3.48 10.54
C ILE A 331 16.59 -4.43 11.23
N ALA A 332 16.91 -4.86 12.45
CA ALA A 332 16.06 -5.74 13.26
C ALA A 332 16.46 -5.66 14.73
N ASN A 333 15.55 -6.02 15.63
CA ASN A 333 15.86 -6.15 17.05
C ASN A 333 16.43 -7.56 17.35
N PHE A 334 17.75 -7.73 17.25
CA PHE A 334 18.40 -9.04 17.40
C PHE A 334 18.46 -9.53 18.85
N ASP A 335 18.29 -8.62 19.82
CA ASP A 335 18.30 -8.99 21.24
C ASP A 335 16.91 -9.05 21.91
N GLY A 336 15.85 -8.71 21.15
CA GLY A 336 14.45 -8.74 21.53
C GLY A 336 14.02 -7.65 22.52
N GLN A 337 14.78 -6.55 22.65
CA GLN A 337 14.50 -5.44 23.57
C GLN A 337 15.30 -4.18 23.20
N GLY A 338 14.96 -3.04 23.82
CA GLY A 338 15.74 -1.82 23.63
C GLY A 338 15.80 -1.36 22.17
N ASN A 339 16.89 -0.68 21.82
CA ASN A 339 17.15 -0.10 20.50
C ASN A 339 17.31 -1.18 19.42
N ALA A 340 17.05 -0.85 18.15
CA ALA A 340 17.22 -1.79 17.06
C ALA A 340 18.71 -1.95 16.71
N GLU A 341 19.08 -3.14 16.28
CA GLU A 341 20.40 -3.46 15.78
C GLU A 341 20.44 -3.43 14.25
N ILE A 342 21.67 -3.34 13.73
CA ILE A 342 21.92 -3.15 12.31
C ILE A 342 22.78 -4.31 11.82
N ALA A 343 22.41 -4.93 10.70
CA ALA A 343 23.18 -5.97 10.04
C ALA A 343 23.69 -5.53 8.66
N TYR A 344 24.92 -5.93 8.33
CA TYR A 344 25.48 -5.83 6.99
C TYR A 344 26.25 -7.10 6.63
N GLY A 345 25.63 -7.96 5.82
CA GLY A 345 26.13 -9.29 5.48
C GLY A 345 26.16 -10.20 6.70
N ARG A 346 27.32 -10.30 7.38
CA ARG A 346 27.49 -11.15 8.59
C ARG A 346 27.98 -10.38 9.81
N ALA A 347 27.97 -9.05 9.74
CA ALA A 347 28.36 -8.16 10.82
C ALA A 347 27.10 -7.54 11.43
N VAL A 348 27.03 -7.50 12.77
CA VAL A 348 25.94 -6.91 13.53
C VAL A 348 26.49 -5.78 14.39
N PHE A 349 25.79 -4.65 14.38
CA PHE A 349 26.13 -3.41 15.09
C PHE A 349 24.98 -3.01 16.02
N ASP A 350 25.31 -2.25 17.06
CA ASP A 350 24.28 -1.54 17.83
C ASP A 350 23.75 -0.32 17.06
N SER A 351 22.71 0.31 17.60
CA SER A 351 22.08 1.52 17.05
C SER A 351 23.02 2.74 16.92
N ASN A 352 24.21 2.69 17.54
CA ASN A 352 25.22 3.76 17.50
C ASN A 352 26.41 3.39 16.59
N GLY A 353 26.32 2.26 15.87
CA GLY A 353 27.34 1.79 14.94
C GLY A 353 28.52 1.07 15.60
N ALA A 354 28.47 0.70 16.87
CA ALA A 354 29.52 -0.12 17.47
C ALA A 354 29.40 -1.57 16.99
N LEU A 355 30.52 -2.19 16.58
CA LEU A 355 30.49 -3.57 16.10
C LEU A 355 30.31 -4.54 17.28
N LEU A 356 29.16 -5.18 17.34
CA LEU A 356 28.82 -6.14 18.40
C LEU A 356 29.41 -7.51 18.12
N TRP A 357 29.24 -7.98 16.90
CA TRP A 357 29.65 -9.32 16.51
C TRP A 357 29.85 -9.42 14.99
N GLN A 358 30.72 -10.35 14.56
CA GLN A 358 30.87 -10.67 13.15
C GLN A 358 31.14 -12.16 12.93
N GLY A 359 30.38 -12.76 12.03
CA GLY A 359 30.53 -14.16 11.61
C GLY A 359 31.80 -14.43 10.82
N SER A 360 32.07 -15.72 10.56
CA SER A 360 33.27 -16.18 9.85
C SER A 360 33.04 -16.87 8.52
N ASN A 361 31.80 -17.25 8.19
CA ASN A 361 31.46 -18.03 6.99
C ASN A 361 30.82 -17.12 5.91
N SER A 362 29.69 -17.48 5.34
CA SER A 362 29.06 -16.68 4.28
C SER A 362 28.60 -15.31 4.79
N HIS A 363 28.49 -14.35 3.87
CA HIS A 363 28.20 -12.94 4.13
C HIS A 363 27.20 -12.31 3.14
N GLY A 364 26.40 -13.13 2.46
CA GLY A 364 25.26 -12.71 1.64
C GLY A 364 25.63 -12.16 0.27
N ASN A 365 26.73 -12.60 -0.33
CA ASN A 365 27.14 -12.13 -1.66
C ASN A 365 27.00 -13.20 -2.73
N ASN A 366 26.63 -12.78 -3.95
CA ASN A 366 26.73 -13.66 -5.12
C ASN A 366 27.86 -13.15 -6.03
N GLY A 367 29.06 -13.72 -5.88
CA GLY A 367 30.25 -13.25 -6.59
C GLY A 367 30.81 -11.96 -5.99
N SER A 368 30.81 -10.85 -6.73
CA SER A 368 31.36 -9.56 -6.27
C SER A 368 30.30 -8.49 -5.99
N VAL A 369 29.02 -8.87 -6.07
CA VAL A 369 27.87 -7.97 -5.91
C VAL A 369 27.11 -8.38 -4.66
N GLY A 370 26.67 -7.37 -3.91
CA GLY A 370 25.75 -7.55 -2.79
C GLY A 370 26.40 -8.07 -1.53
N LYS A 371 26.03 -7.49 -0.40
CA LYS A 371 25.90 -8.21 0.87
C LYS A 371 24.45 -8.04 1.26
N LEU A 372 23.64 -9.04 0.92
CA LEU A 372 22.21 -9.04 1.07
C LEU A 372 21.87 -10.18 2.02
N SER A 373 21.85 -9.84 3.30
CA SER A 373 21.47 -10.77 4.36
C SER A 373 19.98 -10.66 4.65
N CYS A 374 19.35 -11.80 4.86
CA CYS A 374 17.97 -11.89 5.28
C CYS A 374 17.91 -12.04 6.79
N VAL A 375 16.79 -11.62 7.36
CA VAL A 375 16.57 -11.62 8.80
C VAL A 375 15.19 -12.20 9.05
N ALA A 376 15.10 -13.19 9.93
CA ALA A 376 13.84 -13.76 10.41
C ALA A 376 14.12 -14.68 11.60
N ASP A 377 13.16 -14.86 12.50
CA ASP A 377 13.20 -15.94 13.49
C ASP A 377 12.83 -17.26 12.82
N ILE A 378 13.84 -18.03 12.41
CA ILE A 378 13.63 -19.30 11.71
C ILE A 378 13.56 -20.50 12.66
N ASN A 379 13.78 -20.30 13.96
CA ASN A 379 13.85 -21.38 14.95
C ASN A 379 12.82 -21.26 16.09
N ASP A 380 11.96 -20.24 16.04
CA ASP A 380 10.85 -19.95 16.95
C ASP A 380 11.33 -19.75 18.41
N ASP A 381 12.44 -19.03 18.58
CA ASP A 381 12.95 -18.62 19.90
C ASP A 381 12.69 -17.16 20.26
N PHE A 382 11.86 -16.49 19.45
CA PHE A 382 11.51 -15.07 19.51
C PHE A 382 12.70 -14.12 19.31
N ARG A 383 13.75 -14.58 18.64
CA ARG A 383 14.89 -13.76 18.25
C ARG A 383 15.18 -13.93 16.77
N PRO A 384 15.38 -12.84 16.02
CA PRO A 384 15.69 -12.98 14.62
C PRO A 384 17.09 -13.57 14.42
N ASP A 385 17.18 -14.49 13.48
CA ASP A 385 18.42 -15.05 12.97
C ASP A 385 18.89 -14.26 11.74
N LEU A 386 20.21 -14.25 11.50
CA LEU A 386 20.81 -13.61 10.33
C LEU A 386 21.23 -14.65 9.30
N ILE A 387 20.60 -14.64 8.13
CA ILE A 387 20.89 -15.53 7.01
C ILE A 387 21.74 -14.77 6.00
N ALA A 388 22.99 -15.17 5.82
CA ALA A 388 23.92 -14.52 4.91
C ALA A 388 24.35 -15.51 3.82
N GLY A 389 23.46 -15.77 2.87
CA GLY A 389 23.64 -16.82 1.85
C GLY A 389 23.54 -18.21 2.48
N GLY A 390 24.54 -19.07 2.25
CA GLY A 390 24.55 -20.44 2.79
C GLY A 390 24.90 -20.55 4.28
N THR A 391 24.77 -19.51 5.10
CA THR A 391 25.00 -19.60 6.56
C THR A 391 23.91 -18.84 7.32
N ALA A 392 23.27 -19.50 8.28
CA ALA A 392 22.47 -18.84 9.32
C ALA A 392 23.26 -18.67 10.62
N TYR A 393 23.02 -17.54 11.27
CA TYR A 393 23.63 -17.16 12.53
C TYR A 393 22.55 -16.79 13.55
N ALA A 394 22.57 -17.44 14.71
CA ALA A 394 21.69 -17.17 15.84
C ALA A 394 22.35 -16.29 16.88
N PHE A 395 21.54 -15.52 17.60
CA PHE A 395 22.01 -14.56 18.61
C PHE A 395 21.44 -14.85 20.00
N THR A 396 22.23 -14.59 21.02
CA THR A 396 21.82 -14.69 22.42
C THR A 396 22.39 -13.53 23.23
N GLY A 397 21.82 -13.30 24.42
CA GLY A 397 22.26 -12.24 25.32
C GLY A 397 21.61 -10.89 25.00
N THR A 398 22.12 -9.84 25.63
CA THR A 398 21.60 -8.47 25.54
C THR A 398 22.71 -7.51 25.12
N VAL A 399 22.40 -6.58 24.22
CA VAL A 399 23.32 -5.54 23.78
C VAL A 399 23.77 -4.69 24.98
N GLY A 400 25.08 -4.41 25.03
CA GLY A 400 25.71 -3.75 26.18
C GLY A 400 25.93 -4.64 27.42
N VAL A 401 25.50 -5.91 27.38
CA VAL A 401 25.67 -6.88 28.49
C VAL A 401 26.53 -8.07 28.05
N ASP A 402 25.99 -8.93 27.19
CA ASP A 402 26.57 -10.22 26.80
C ASP A 402 26.15 -10.73 25.41
N PHE A 403 25.66 -9.84 24.54
CA PHE A 403 25.28 -10.16 23.17
C PHE A 403 26.35 -10.93 22.40
N VAL A 404 25.98 -12.07 21.81
CA VAL A 404 26.89 -12.92 21.04
C VAL A 404 26.13 -13.70 19.96
N GLY A 405 26.73 -13.80 18.78
CA GLY A 405 26.27 -14.64 17.68
C GLY A 405 26.99 -16.00 17.61
N SER A 406 26.32 -16.99 17.02
CA SER A 406 26.86 -18.32 16.75
C SER A 406 26.35 -18.85 15.41
N VAL A 407 27.10 -19.76 14.77
CA VAL A 407 26.65 -20.41 13.52
C VAL A 407 25.61 -21.48 13.88
N MET A 408 24.42 -21.39 13.30
CA MET A 408 23.40 -22.46 13.38
C MET A 408 23.79 -23.58 12.43
N TRP A 409 23.92 -23.24 11.15
CA TRP A 409 24.31 -24.14 10.08
C TRP A 409 25.11 -23.39 9.01
N ASN A 410 25.86 -24.14 8.21
CA ASN A 410 26.65 -23.62 7.10
C ASN A 410 26.58 -24.61 5.94
N ASN A 411 25.69 -24.30 5.00
CA ASN A 411 25.48 -25.04 3.77
C ASN A 411 26.48 -24.57 2.69
N THR A 412 27.20 -25.50 2.10
CA THR A 412 28.21 -25.23 1.06
C THR A 412 27.89 -25.85 -0.29
N ASP A 413 26.68 -26.38 -0.45
CA ASP A 413 26.24 -26.96 -1.72
C ASP A 413 26.22 -25.86 -2.79
N HIS A 414 26.61 -26.16 -4.02
CA HIS A 414 26.65 -25.18 -5.13
C HIS A 414 27.43 -23.85 -4.87
N GLY A 415 28.20 -23.76 -3.78
CA GLY A 415 28.91 -22.55 -3.33
C GLY A 415 28.52 -22.17 -1.91
N ALA A 416 29.42 -21.58 -1.12
CA ALA A 416 29.08 -21.24 0.27
C ALA A 416 28.13 -20.03 0.40
N ASP A 417 28.28 -19.05 -0.49
CA ASP A 417 27.60 -17.74 -0.38
C ASP A 417 26.55 -17.56 -1.48
N GLY A 418 25.63 -16.63 -1.29
CA GLY A 418 24.51 -16.39 -2.18
C GLY A 418 23.56 -15.33 -1.66
N TYR A 419 22.51 -15.06 -2.43
CA TYR A 419 21.38 -14.27 -1.98
C TYR A 419 20.31 -15.17 -1.38
N CYS A 420 19.52 -14.63 -0.45
CA CYS A 420 18.49 -15.37 0.25
C CYS A 420 17.09 -14.77 0.03
N GLY A 421 16.09 -15.60 0.26
CA GLY A 421 14.67 -15.27 0.48
C GLY A 421 14.05 -16.32 1.39
N LEU A 422 12.98 -15.97 2.10
CA LEU A 422 12.32 -16.85 3.07
C LEU A 422 10.81 -16.89 2.87
N GLY A 423 10.22 -18.07 3.03
CA GLY A 423 8.78 -18.33 3.00
C GLY A 423 8.52 -19.76 3.42
N ASP A 424 7.32 -20.04 3.93
CA ASP A 424 6.82 -21.40 4.18
C ASP A 424 6.31 -21.95 2.85
N LEU A 425 7.18 -22.65 2.12
CA LEU A 425 6.94 -23.05 0.73
C LEU A 425 6.08 -24.32 0.63
N ASP A 426 5.91 -25.06 1.72
CA ASP A 426 5.10 -26.28 1.78
C ASP A 426 3.90 -26.24 2.74
N LEU A 427 3.70 -25.07 3.38
CA LEU A 427 2.62 -24.74 4.30
C LEU A 427 2.57 -25.61 5.56
N ASP A 428 3.73 -26.04 6.06
CA ASP A 428 3.83 -26.84 7.28
C ASP A 428 3.97 -26.01 8.58
N GLY A 429 4.12 -24.68 8.44
CA GLY A 429 4.30 -23.69 9.49
C GLY A 429 5.76 -23.37 9.82
N ILE A 430 6.73 -24.01 9.15
CA ILE A 430 8.17 -23.76 9.25
C ILE A 430 8.61 -23.14 7.92
N PRO A 431 9.43 -22.09 7.92
CA PRO A 431 9.90 -21.52 6.66
C PRO A 431 10.98 -22.39 6.03
N GLU A 432 11.11 -22.30 4.71
CA GLU A 432 12.31 -22.65 3.97
C GLU A 432 13.18 -21.42 3.71
N VAL A 433 14.47 -21.67 3.52
CA VAL A 433 15.41 -20.65 3.02
C VAL A 433 15.75 -20.95 1.56
N VAL A 434 15.34 -20.05 0.67
CA VAL A 434 15.79 -20.06 -0.72
C VAL A 434 17.17 -19.42 -0.80
N VAL A 435 18.16 -20.11 -1.38
CA VAL A 435 19.50 -19.56 -1.64
C VAL A 435 19.81 -19.60 -3.13
N VAL A 436 20.01 -18.43 -3.72
CA VAL A 436 20.43 -18.28 -5.11
C VAL A 436 21.93 -18.05 -5.18
N ARG A 437 22.64 -18.95 -5.86
CA ARG A 437 24.11 -18.91 -5.95
C ARG A 437 24.66 -19.68 -7.13
N SER A 438 25.69 -19.12 -7.77
CA SER A 438 26.50 -19.80 -8.79
C SER A 438 25.68 -20.52 -9.88
N GLY A 439 24.53 -19.98 -10.27
CA GLY A 439 23.65 -20.58 -11.28
C GLY A 439 22.70 -21.67 -10.76
N TRP A 440 22.47 -21.72 -9.44
CA TRP A 440 21.56 -22.65 -8.79
C TRP A 440 20.55 -21.91 -7.91
N ILE A 441 19.37 -22.50 -7.81
CA ILE A 441 18.33 -22.19 -6.83
C ILE A 441 18.30 -23.39 -5.88
N ASP A 442 18.63 -23.17 -4.61
CA ASP A 442 18.56 -24.17 -3.55
C ASP A 442 17.43 -23.80 -2.59
N VAL A 443 16.61 -24.78 -2.19
CA VAL A 443 15.69 -24.67 -1.07
C VAL A 443 16.30 -25.43 0.10
N LEU A 444 16.48 -24.76 1.22
CA LEU A 444 17.07 -25.30 2.44
C LEU A 444 16.01 -25.41 3.54
N ASP A 445 16.05 -26.50 4.30
CA ASP A 445 15.39 -26.58 5.62
C ASP A 445 15.96 -25.48 6.52
N ALA A 446 15.11 -24.60 7.06
CA ALA A 446 15.61 -23.44 7.79
C ALA A 446 16.23 -23.81 9.15
N ILE A 447 15.86 -24.94 9.74
CA ILE A 447 16.34 -25.35 11.08
C ILE A 447 17.75 -25.93 11.00
N ASP A 448 18.03 -26.81 10.04
CA ASP A 448 19.31 -27.51 9.95
C ASP A 448 20.16 -27.16 8.71
N GLY A 449 19.62 -26.37 7.79
CA GLY A 449 20.29 -25.88 6.60
C GLY A 449 20.55 -26.95 5.55
N THR A 450 19.89 -28.11 5.63
CA THR A 450 20.01 -29.16 4.62
C THR A 450 19.28 -28.78 3.35
N THR A 451 19.90 -29.04 2.19
CA THR A 451 19.28 -28.79 0.89
C THR A 451 18.18 -29.82 0.64
N VAL A 452 16.91 -29.37 0.59
CA VAL A 452 15.74 -30.23 0.35
C VAL A 452 15.39 -30.33 -1.13
N ALA A 453 15.60 -29.27 -1.90
CA ALA A 453 15.46 -29.25 -3.36
C ALA A 453 16.46 -28.31 -4.02
N SER A 454 16.82 -28.59 -5.28
CA SER A 454 17.67 -27.71 -6.08
C SER A 454 17.33 -27.82 -7.57
N ILE A 455 17.48 -26.71 -8.29
CA ILE A 455 17.45 -26.68 -9.76
C ILE A 455 18.50 -25.71 -10.29
N GLN A 456 19.05 -25.99 -11.48
CA GLN A 456 19.92 -25.04 -12.17
C GLN A 456 19.06 -23.94 -12.76
N ILE A 457 19.53 -22.69 -12.67
CA ILE A 457 18.86 -21.55 -13.30
C ILE A 457 18.85 -21.78 -14.82
N PRO A 458 17.67 -21.90 -15.46
CA PRO A 458 17.55 -21.89 -16.92
C PRO A 458 18.30 -20.70 -17.53
N GLY A 459 19.03 -20.91 -18.62
CA GLY A 459 19.85 -19.84 -19.23
C GLY A 459 21.14 -19.51 -18.45
N GLY A 460 21.34 -20.07 -17.26
CA GLY A 460 22.54 -19.86 -16.46
C GLY A 460 22.60 -18.46 -15.82
N GLY A 461 23.80 -17.90 -15.70
CA GLY A 461 24.05 -16.70 -14.90
C GLY A 461 24.42 -17.03 -13.46
N ALA A 462 24.68 -16.00 -12.65
CA ALA A 462 24.95 -16.19 -11.22
C ALA A 462 23.67 -16.31 -10.40
N GLY A 463 22.61 -15.60 -10.83
CA GLY A 463 21.30 -15.53 -10.19
C GLY A 463 21.14 -14.28 -9.33
N GLY A 464 20.03 -13.58 -9.53
CA GLY A 464 19.62 -12.42 -8.73
C GLY A 464 19.03 -12.81 -7.37
N PRO A 465 18.81 -11.82 -6.49
CA PRO A 465 18.11 -12.05 -5.23
C PRO A 465 16.71 -12.62 -5.48
N PRO A 466 16.30 -13.73 -4.82
CA PRO A 466 14.98 -14.29 -5.02
C PRO A 466 13.89 -13.44 -4.37
N ASN A 467 12.73 -13.39 -5.02
CA ASN A 467 11.45 -12.99 -4.42
C ASN A 467 10.57 -14.24 -4.22
N ILE A 468 9.57 -14.10 -3.35
CA ILE A 468 8.63 -15.17 -3.01
C ILE A 468 7.22 -14.58 -2.98
N ALA A 469 6.30 -15.21 -3.72
CA ALA A 469 4.87 -14.87 -3.79
C ALA A 469 4.09 -16.03 -4.43
N ASP A 470 2.76 -16.03 -4.34
CA ASP A 470 1.91 -16.90 -5.14
C ASP A 470 1.75 -16.30 -6.56
N PHE A 471 2.34 -16.96 -7.57
CA PHE A 471 2.30 -16.47 -8.95
C PHE A 471 1.15 -17.08 -9.76
N ASP A 472 0.78 -18.34 -9.50
CA ASP A 472 -0.22 -19.06 -10.28
C ASP A 472 -1.61 -19.14 -9.63
N GLY A 473 -1.73 -18.63 -8.40
CA GLY A 473 -2.96 -18.51 -7.60
C GLY A 473 -3.40 -19.83 -6.98
N ASP A 474 -2.48 -20.76 -6.75
CA ASP A 474 -2.78 -22.06 -6.13
C ASP A 474 -2.69 -22.07 -4.59
N GLY A 475 -2.26 -20.95 -4.00
CA GLY A 475 -2.09 -20.74 -2.57
C GLY A 475 -0.75 -21.20 -2.01
N LEU A 476 0.16 -21.73 -2.83
CA LEU A 476 1.53 -22.06 -2.46
C LEU A 476 2.49 -20.96 -2.91
N PRO A 477 3.45 -20.54 -2.09
CA PRO A 477 4.44 -19.59 -2.55
C PRO A 477 5.42 -20.22 -3.54
N ASP A 478 5.68 -19.46 -4.58
CA ASP A 478 6.65 -19.73 -5.63
C ASP A 478 7.88 -18.84 -5.47
N VAL A 479 8.92 -19.10 -6.28
CA VAL A 479 10.20 -18.41 -6.24
C VAL A 479 10.51 -17.78 -7.60
N GLY A 480 10.64 -16.45 -7.64
CA GLY A 480 11.04 -15.69 -8.82
C GLY A 480 12.46 -15.11 -8.71
N LEU A 481 13.22 -15.14 -9.80
CA LEU A 481 14.52 -14.47 -9.88
C LEU A 481 15.00 -14.24 -11.32
N ALA A 482 15.90 -13.27 -11.48
CA ALA A 482 16.64 -13.08 -12.73
C ALA A 482 17.84 -14.05 -12.84
N GLY A 483 17.96 -14.68 -14.01
CA GLY A 483 19.13 -15.42 -14.47
C GLY A 483 20.00 -14.59 -15.42
N GLY A 484 20.84 -15.26 -16.22
CA GLY A 484 21.66 -14.60 -17.24
C GLY A 484 20.91 -14.31 -18.54
N ASP A 485 20.19 -15.31 -19.05
CA ASP A 485 19.43 -15.19 -20.30
C ASP A 485 17.91 -15.02 -20.06
N PHE A 486 17.41 -15.42 -18.89
CA PHE A 486 15.98 -15.48 -18.60
C PHE A 486 15.65 -14.92 -17.21
N TYR A 487 14.44 -14.35 -17.07
CA TYR A 487 13.73 -14.33 -15.80
C TYR A 487 13.04 -15.68 -15.61
N VAL A 488 13.01 -16.22 -14.39
CA VAL A 488 12.51 -17.57 -14.12
C VAL A 488 11.65 -17.59 -12.86
N VAL A 489 10.52 -18.30 -12.94
CA VAL A 489 9.68 -18.65 -11.80
C VAL A 489 9.67 -20.16 -11.60
N VAL A 490 9.87 -20.61 -10.37
CA VAL A 490 9.87 -22.02 -9.99
C VAL A 490 9.01 -22.27 -8.75
N GLN A 491 8.39 -23.44 -8.67
CA GLN A 491 7.59 -23.90 -7.53
C GLN A 491 8.26 -25.08 -6.83
N TYR A 492 8.18 -25.14 -5.50
CA TYR A 492 8.61 -26.28 -4.70
C TYR A 492 7.44 -27.26 -4.46
N ASP A 493 7.68 -28.56 -4.64
CA ASP A 493 6.63 -29.59 -4.48
C ASP A 493 6.37 -30.02 -3.02
N GLY A 494 7.00 -29.37 -2.03
CA GLY A 494 6.95 -29.75 -0.62
C GLY A 494 7.66 -31.08 -0.30
N LEU A 495 8.44 -31.63 -1.24
CA LEU A 495 9.11 -32.92 -1.06
C LEU A 495 10.59 -32.84 -1.38
N ASN A 496 10.97 -32.68 -2.65
CA ASN A 496 12.38 -32.62 -3.08
C ASN A 496 12.59 -32.08 -4.50
N THR A 497 11.57 -31.51 -5.12
CA THR A 497 11.64 -31.07 -6.52
C THR A 497 11.26 -29.60 -6.62
N LEU A 498 12.10 -28.84 -7.33
CA LEU A 498 11.73 -27.55 -7.89
C LEU A 498 11.31 -27.76 -9.35
N THR A 499 10.18 -27.19 -9.74
CA THR A 499 9.65 -27.23 -11.11
C THR A 499 9.57 -25.82 -11.66
N GLU A 500 10.02 -25.62 -12.90
CA GLU A 500 9.84 -24.34 -13.59
C GLU A 500 8.37 -24.16 -13.99
N LEU A 501 7.77 -23.06 -13.57
CA LEU A 501 6.42 -22.65 -14.00
C LEU A 501 6.51 -21.97 -15.36
N TRP A 502 7.31 -20.91 -15.45
CA TRP A 502 7.58 -20.20 -16.69
C TRP A 502 8.94 -19.49 -16.65
N ARG A 503 9.39 -19.07 -17.83
CA ARG A 503 10.55 -18.20 -18.01
C ARG A 503 10.32 -17.16 -19.10
N ALA A 504 10.99 -16.02 -19.00
CA ALA A 504 10.94 -14.94 -19.99
C ALA A 504 12.34 -14.57 -20.49
N ASP A 505 12.49 -14.25 -21.78
CA ASP A 505 13.76 -13.74 -22.34
C ASP A 505 14.14 -12.39 -21.73
N THR A 506 15.38 -12.24 -21.29
CA THR A 506 15.91 -10.97 -20.75
C THR A 506 17.26 -10.60 -21.36
N LYS A 507 17.75 -9.41 -21.01
CA LYS A 507 19.09 -8.91 -21.34
C LYS A 507 19.83 -8.50 -20.07
N ASP A 508 20.33 -9.46 -19.30
CA ASP A 508 21.21 -9.19 -18.14
C ASP A 508 22.54 -9.98 -18.26
N GLY A 509 23.21 -9.81 -19.40
CA GLY A 509 24.50 -10.44 -19.65
C GLY A 509 25.66 -9.76 -18.90
N SER A 510 25.49 -8.48 -18.51
CA SER A 510 26.46 -7.69 -17.75
C SER A 510 26.59 -8.17 -16.31
N SER A 511 25.48 -8.41 -15.62
CA SER A 511 25.47 -8.77 -14.20
C SER A 511 24.98 -10.19 -13.94
N SER A 512 23.91 -10.65 -14.60
CA SER A 512 23.17 -11.88 -14.34
C SER A 512 22.72 -12.03 -12.87
N ARG A 513 22.38 -10.91 -12.23
CA ARG A 513 22.21 -10.73 -10.78
C ARG A 513 21.17 -9.68 -10.39
N THR A 514 20.53 -8.99 -11.32
CA THR A 514 19.51 -7.98 -11.01
C THR A 514 18.42 -8.58 -10.12
N GLY A 515 17.86 -7.79 -9.21
CA GLY A 515 16.70 -8.23 -8.45
C GLY A 515 15.39 -7.96 -9.18
N SER A 516 14.31 -8.35 -8.53
CA SER A 516 12.93 -8.00 -8.88
C SER A 516 12.12 -7.87 -7.59
N SER A 517 11.01 -7.14 -7.68
CA SER A 517 9.94 -7.15 -6.68
C SER A 517 8.69 -7.76 -7.27
N VAL A 518 7.73 -8.05 -6.40
CA VAL A 518 6.44 -8.60 -6.79
C VAL A 518 5.32 -7.88 -6.04
N PHE A 519 4.17 -7.77 -6.68
CA PHE A 519 2.98 -7.16 -6.10
C PHE A 519 1.76 -7.62 -6.88
N ASP A 520 0.66 -7.89 -6.19
CA ASP A 520 -0.63 -8.20 -6.80
C ASP A 520 -1.33 -6.86 -7.05
N PHE A 521 -1.22 -6.33 -8.28
CA PHE A 521 -1.68 -4.98 -8.60
C PHE A 521 -3.20 -4.88 -8.77
N ASP A 522 -3.85 -5.95 -9.21
CA ASP A 522 -5.29 -5.97 -9.50
C ASP A 522 -6.12 -6.72 -8.46
N GLY A 523 -5.45 -7.27 -7.43
CA GLY A 523 -6.06 -7.95 -6.30
C GLY A 523 -6.71 -9.27 -6.68
N ASP A 524 -6.21 -9.95 -7.71
CA ASP A 524 -6.72 -11.24 -8.17
C ASP A 524 -6.15 -12.44 -7.39
N GLY A 525 -5.21 -12.17 -6.47
CA GLY A 525 -4.52 -13.15 -5.64
C GLY A 525 -3.23 -13.67 -6.25
N ARG A 526 -2.84 -13.23 -7.45
CA ARG A 526 -1.58 -13.58 -8.11
C ARG A 526 -0.70 -12.35 -8.11
N SER A 527 0.57 -12.53 -7.76
CA SER A 527 1.50 -11.40 -7.79
C SER A 527 2.12 -11.23 -9.17
N GLU A 528 2.07 -10.02 -9.72
CA GLU A 528 2.88 -9.62 -10.87
C GLU A 528 4.35 -9.52 -10.47
N VAL A 529 5.24 -9.71 -11.45
CA VAL A 529 6.66 -9.44 -11.31
C VAL A 529 6.99 -8.08 -11.88
N VAL A 530 7.64 -7.22 -11.08
CA VAL A 530 8.23 -5.96 -11.54
C VAL A 530 9.74 -6.13 -11.67
N TYR A 531 10.24 -6.07 -12.90
CA TYR A 531 11.64 -6.39 -13.23
C TYR A 531 12.19 -5.46 -14.31
N PHE A 532 13.46 -5.08 -14.21
CA PHE A 532 14.17 -4.50 -15.35
C PHE A 532 15.48 -5.23 -15.64
N ASP A 533 15.85 -5.24 -16.91
CA ASP A 533 17.15 -5.74 -17.37
C ASP A 533 18.08 -4.59 -17.76
N GLU A 534 19.06 -4.82 -18.64
CA GLU A 534 19.95 -3.75 -19.10
C GLU A 534 19.18 -2.62 -19.84
N TRP A 535 18.01 -2.92 -20.43
CA TRP A 535 17.36 -2.12 -21.48
C TRP A 535 15.91 -1.74 -21.21
N TYR A 536 15.15 -2.60 -20.53
CA TYR A 536 13.72 -2.41 -20.35
C TYR A 536 13.26 -2.73 -18.94
N LEU A 537 12.29 -1.93 -18.47
CA LEU A 537 11.37 -2.29 -17.41
C LEU A 537 10.27 -3.18 -18.00
N ARG A 538 9.90 -4.23 -17.28
CA ARG A 538 8.84 -5.16 -17.64
C ARG A 538 8.00 -5.49 -16.41
N ILE A 539 6.70 -5.64 -16.65
CA ILE A 539 5.76 -6.15 -15.66
C ILE A 539 5.14 -7.41 -16.23
N TYR A 540 5.49 -8.55 -15.64
CA TYR A 540 4.98 -9.85 -16.05
C TYR A 540 3.74 -10.19 -15.20
N PRO A 541 2.68 -10.75 -15.79
CA PRO A 541 1.62 -11.36 -14.99
C PRO A 541 2.19 -12.55 -14.21
N GLY A 542 1.57 -12.91 -13.08
CA GLY A 542 2.01 -14.06 -12.29
C GLY A 542 2.06 -15.36 -13.08
N VAL A 543 1.15 -15.54 -14.05
CA VAL A 543 1.14 -16.68 -14.97
C VAL A 543 0.88 -16.23 -16.40
N GLU A 544 1.31 -17.04 -17.38
CA GLU A 544 0.95 -16.82 -18.78
C GLU A 544 -0.58 -16.67 -18.93
N PRO A 545 -1.08 -15.62 -19.61
CA PRO A 545 -2.53 -15.37 -19.71
C PRO A 545 -3.34 -16.57 -20.23
N ASP A 546 -2.74 -17.35 -21.15
CA ASP A 546 -3.37 -18.56 -21.69
C ASP A 546 -3.47 -19.69 -20.65
N CYS A 547 -2.63 -19.72 -19.61
CA CYS A 547 -2.74 -20.68 -18.50
C CYS A 547 -3.87 -20.34 -17.53
N ALA A 548 -4.22 -19.05 -17.39
CA ALA A 548 -5.32 -18.60 -16.54
C ALA A 548 -6.72 -18.97 -17.11
N LEU A 549 -6.79 -19.41 -18.36
CA LEU A 549 -8.05 -19.85 -18.98
C LEU A 549 -8.57 -21.15 -18.35
N MET A 550 -9.90 -21.27 -18.23
CA MET A 550 -10.60 -22.50 -17.78
C MET A 550 -10.14 -23.78 -18.49
N VAL A 551 -9.70 -23.64 -19.74
CA VAL A 551 -8.93 -24.66 -20.45
C VAL A 551 -7.67 -23.98 -20.95
N PRO A 552 -6.48 -24.39 -20.49
CA PRO A 552 -5.23 -23.76 -20.89
C PRO A 552 -5.12 -23.66 -22.41
N GLY A 553 -4.79 -22.46 -22.86
CA GLY A 553 -4.57 -22.14 -24.25
C GLY A 553 -3.26 -22.72 -24.79
N PRO A 554 -3.03 -22.65 -26.11
CA PRO A 554 -1.81 -23.18 -26.72
C PRO A 554 -0.54 -22.41 -26.32
N ALA A 555 -0.66 -21.18 -25.79
CA ALA A 555 0.47 -20.39 -25.31
C ALA A 555 0.76 -20.60 -23.81
N CYS A 556 -0.01 -21.46 -23.13
CA CYS A 556 0.39 -21.98 -21.82
C CYS A 556 1.50 -23.04 -22.01
N ASP A 557 2.72 -22.59 -22.30
CA ASP A 557 3.85 -23.46 -22.64
C ASP A 557 5.12 -23.23 -21.80
N GLY A 558 5.04 -22.33 -20.81
CA GLY A 558 6.09 -21.97 -19.87
C GLY A 558 7.09 -20.96 -20.44
N ILE A 559 6.75 -20.23 -21.51
CA ILE A 559 7.58 -19.25 -22.19
C ILE A 559 6.83 -17.93 -22.31
N MET A 560 6.99 -17.08 -21.29
CA MET A 560 6.43 -15.74 -21.27
C MET A 560 7.13 -14.84 -22.30
N THR A 561 6.39 -14.41 -23.32
CA THR A 561 6.87 -13.51 -24.38
C THR A 561 6.48 -12.05 -24.13
N ASP A 562 7.14 -11.11 -24.80
CA ASP A 562 6.79 -9.68 -24.71
C ASP A 562 5.34 -9.38 -25.23
N ASP A 563 4.68 -10.31 -25.92
CA ASP A 563 3.27 -10.19 -26.33
C ASP A 563 2.28 -10.60 -25.19
N GLU A 564 2.78 -11.23 -24.11
CA GLU A 564 2.00 -11.79 -23.00
C GLU A 564 2.18 -11.04 -21.69
N ILE A 565 3.12 -10.09 -21.65
CA ILE A 565 3.39 -9.25 -20.46
C ILE A 565 2.37 -8.12 -20.35
N LEU A 566 2.25 -7.56 -19.14
CA LEU A 566 1.34 -6.44 -18.86
C LEU A 566 1.93 -5.11 -19.32
N PHE A 567 3.24 -4.94 -19.17
CA PHE A 567 3.91 -3.68 -19.49
C PHE A 567 5.37 -3.88 -19.91
N ILE A 568 5.83 -3.04 -20.84
CA ILE A 568 7.23 -2.89 -21.19
C ILE A 568 7.55 -1.44 -21.55
N ASP A 569 8.62 -0.91 -20.98
CA ASP A 569 9.12 0.43 -21.31
C ASP A 569 10.66 0.48 -21.29
N ILE A 570 11.24 1.45 -22.00
CA ILE A 570 12.69 1.65 -22.01
C ILE A 570 13.12 2.12 -20.62
N ASN A 571 13.89 1.29 -19.93
CA ASN A 571 14.53 1.65 -18.68
C ASN A 571 15.90 0.99 -18.65
N SER A 572 16.95 1.80 -18.60
CA SER A 572 18.30 1.27 -18.75
C SER A 572 19.05 1.19 -17.44
N SER A 573 19.82 0.11 -17.29
CA SER A 573 20.76 -0.05 -16.19
C SER A 573 22.03 -0.80 -16.65
N GLN A 574 23.16 -0.55 -15.99
CA GLN A 574 24.31 -1.44 -16.04
C GLN A 574 24.03 -2.80 -15.38
N THR A 575 22.98 -2.86 -14.57
CA THR A 575 22.53 -3.95 -13.71
C THR A 575 23.54 -4.36 -12.64
N ARG A 576 23.06 -4.59 -11.41
CA ARG A 576 23.79 -5.22 -10.31
C ARG A 576 22.91 -6.12 -9.48
N SER A 577 22.24 -5.57 -8.50
CA SER A 577 21.34 -6.27 -7.57
C SER A 577 20.19 -5.36 -7.13
N GLU A 578 20.12 -4.17 -7.70
CA GLU A 578 19.00 -3.27 -7.59
C GLU A 578 17.74 -3.88 -8.21
N TYR A 579 16.58 -3.37 -7.81
CA TYR A 579 15.28 -3.76 -8.35
C TYR A 579 14.25 -2.65 -8.12
N PRO A 580 13.10 -2.65 -8.85
CA PRO A 580 12.01 -1.71 -8.63
C PRO A 580 11.34 -1.87 -7.26
N VAL A 581 10.91 -0.79 -6.63
CA VAL A 581 10.14 -0.85 -5.37
C VAL A 581 8.66 -0.58 -5.66
N VAL A 582 7.76 -1.30 -4.99
CA VAL A 582 6.32 -1.04 -5.02
C VAL A 582 5.87 -0.60 -3.64
N ALA A 583 5.42 0.65 -3.50
CA ALA A 583 4.95 1.25 -2.26
C ALA A 583 4.05 2.44 -2.59
N ASP A 584 3.24 2.85 -1.62
CA ASP A 584 2.54 4.15 -1.64
C ASP A 584 3.62 5.20 -1.39
N VAL A 585 3.88 6.07 -2.38
CA VAL A 585 4.94 7.09 -2.32
C VAL A 585 4.38 8.50 -2.18
N ASP A 586 3.09 8.70 -2.39
CA ASP A 586 2.48 10.03 -2.34
C ASP A 586 1.42 10.19 -1.23
N GLY A 587 1.19 9.14 -0.45
CA GLY A 587 0.29 9.11 0.70
C GLY A 587 -1.18 8.93 0.33
N ASP A 588 -1.49 8.49 -0.89
CA ASP A 588 -2.85 8.31 -1.37
C ASP A 588 -3.45 6.91 -1.13
N PHE A 589 -2.70 6.04 -0.43
CA PHE A 589 -2.99 4.64 -0.12
C PHE A 589 -2.83 3.67 -1.30
N LYS A 590 -2.49 4.14 -2.49
CA LYS A 590 -2.38 3.33 -3.72
C LYS A 590 -0.93 2.99 -4.01
N ALA A 591 -0.73 2.04 -4.90
CA ALA A 591 0.61 1.58 -5.23
C ALA A 591 1.25 2.46 -6.30
N GLU A 592 2.54 2.75 -6.14
CA GLU A 592 3.41 3.26 -7.20
C GLU A 592 4.63 2.36 -7.37
N ILE A 593 5.27 2.48 -8.54
CA ILE A 593 6.52 1.79 -8.85
C ILE A 593 7.66 2.79 -8.89
N VAL A 594 8.68 2.61 -8.05
CA VAL A 594 9.91 3.41 -8.05
C VAL A 594 11.05 2.64 -8.71
N VAL A 595 11.63 3.22 -9.76
CA VAL A 595 12.66 2.56 -10.59
C VAL A 595 13.94 3.38 -10.63
N ALA A 596 15.07 2.74 -10.29
CA ALA A 596 16.40 3.33 -10.44
C ALA A 596 16.93 3.14 -11.86
N THR A 597 17.47 4.22 -12.46
CA THR A 597 17.94 4.22 -13.85
C THR A 597 19.36 4.75 -14.01
N ASN A 598 20.09 4.22 -14.99
CA ASN A 598 21.38 4.74 -15.40
C ASN A 598 21.65 4.52 -16.89
N ASN A 599 22.38 5.45 -17.49
CA ASN A 599 22.75 5.42 -18.91
C ASN A 599 24.25 5.57 -19.16
N TRP A 600 25.05 5.36 -18.13
CA TRP A 600 26.50 5.46 -18.21
C TRP A 600 27.15 4.28 -18.96
N SER A 601 26.64 3.06 -18.76
CA SER A 601 27.28 1.86 -19.33
C SER A 601 27.07 1.80 -20.85
N GLY A 602 28.04 1.24 -21.59
CA GLY A 602 27.89 1.08 -23.04
C GLY A 602 26.79 0.10 -23.46
N GLN A 603 26.29 -0.71 -22.51
CA GLN A 603 25.25 -1.70 -22.70
C GLN A 603 23.86 -1.13 -22.41
N GLY A 604 23.71 -0.25 -21.42
CA GLY A 604 22.46 0.40 -21.04
C GLY A 604 22.41 1.89 -21.35
N ASN A 605 22.92 2.38 -22.50
CA ASN A 605 22.88 3.82 -22.82
C ASN A 605 21.71 4.20 -23.74
N ILE A 606 20.51 3.72 -23.39
CA ILE A 606 19.28 3.91 -24.18
C ILE A 606 18.15 4.61 -23.43
N GLY A 607 18.12 4.51 -22.10
CA GLY A 607 17.15 5.17 -21.23
C GLY A 607 17.76 6.36 -20.49
N ASP A 608 16.98 6.88 -19.55
CA ASP A 608 17.33 8.02 -18.72
C ASP A 608 18.32 7.63 -17.60
N ALA A 609 18.64 8.58 -16.72
CA ALA A 609 19.43 8.32 -15.53
C ALA A 609 18.84 9.03 -14.33
N GLY A 610 18.67 8.33 -13.22
CA GLY A 610 18.12 8.83 -11.96
C GLY A 610 17.03 7.92 -11.41
N ILE A 611 15.85 8.50 -11.16
CA ILE A 611 14.67 7.80 -10.62
C ILE A 611 13.48 8.07 -11.54
N GLU A 612 12.68 7.03 -11.81
CA GLU A 612 11.38 7.12 -12.47
C GLU A 612 10.32 6.56 -11.54
N VAL A 613 9.18 7.24 -11.44
CA VAL A 613 8.03 6.80 -10.63
C VAL A 613 6.82 6.64 -11.54
N PHE A 614 6.16 5.49 -11.45
CA PHE A 614 4.97 5.15 -12.23
C PHE A 614 3.76 4.94 -11.33
N GLU A 615 2.59 5.32 -11.83
CA GLU A 615 1.26 5.13 -11.23
C GLU A 615 0.32 4.51 -12.27
N ASP A 616 -0.86 4.04 -11.86
CA ASP A 616 -1.89 3.61 -12.82
C ASP A 616 -2.68 4.81 -13.32
N ARG A 617 -2.89 4.91 -14.64
CA ARG A 617 -3.64 6.03 -15.22
C ARG A 617 -5.07 6.15 -14.67
N LEU A 618 -5.67 5.01 -14.34
CA LEU A 618 -7.07 4.90 -13.97
C LEU A 618 -7.23 4.55 -12.49
N ASP A 619 -6.17 4.70 -11.68
CA ASP A 619 -6.17 4.39 -10.25
C ASP A 619 -6.64 2.95 -9.90
N ASN A 620 -6.38 1.99 -10.80
CA ASN A 620 -6.79 0.60 -10.60
C ASN A 620 -5.86 -0.18 -9.66
N TRP A 621 -4.61 0.28 -9.47
CA TRP A 621 -3.69 -0.46 -8.63
C TRP A 621 -4.21 -0.46 -7.20
N VAL A 622 -4.30 -1.65 -6.63
CA VAL A 622 -4.81 -1.84 -5.27
C VAL A 622 -3.96 -1.12 -4.23
N ALA A 623 -4.51 -0.99 -3.04
CA ALA A 623 -3.84 -0.33 -1.93
C ALA A 623 -2.47 -0.96 -1.61
N THR A 624 -1.56 -0.20 -1.03
CA THR A 624 -0.29 -0.77 -0.53
C THR A 624 0.25 0.00 0.67
N LEU A 625 1.24 -0.59 1.36
CA LEU A 625 1.89 0.09 2.49
C LEU A 625 2.85 1.20 1.99
N PRO A 626 2.95 2.34 2.71
CA PRO A 626 3.79 3.47 2.34
C PRO A 626 5.27 3.29 2.74
N ILE A 627 5.75 2.04 2.76
CA ILE A 627 7.06 1.69 3.28
C ILE A 627 7.71 0.60 2.44
N TRP A 628 8.99 0.81 2.13
CA TRP A 628 9.91 -0.23 1.67
C TRP A 628 11.27 0.07 2.27
N ASN A 629 11.48 -0.35 3.51
CA ASN A 629 12.53 0.23 4.33
C ASN A 629 13.93 -0.32 4.05
N GLN A 630 14.08 -1.48 3.40
CA GLN A 630 15.39 -2.12 3.18
C GLN A 630 15.43 -3.02 1.93
N HIS A 631 16.61 -3.44 1.49
CA HIS A 631 16.75 -4.31 0.30
C HIS A 631 16.14 -5.70 0.49
N THR A 632 16.27 -6.28 1.67
CA THR A 632 15.70 -7.59 2.03
C THR A 632 14.37 -7.37 2.76
N TYR A 633 13.47 -6.59 2.14
CA TYR A 633 12.17 -6.22 2.68
C TYR A 633 11.20 -7.41 2.73
N HIS A 634 10.44 -7.46 3.81
CA HIS A 634 9.27 -8.29 4.01
C HIS A 634 8.33 -7.57 4.97
N VAL A 635 7.03 -7.65 4.73
CA VAL A 635 6.00 -6.78 5.34
C VAL A 635 6.10 -6.66 6.86
N THR A 636 6.41 -7.76 7.55
CA THR A 636 6.47 -7.81 9.01
C THR A 636 7.73 -7.22 9.64
N ASN A 637 8.74 -6.83 8.85
CA ASN A 637 10.04 -6.37 9.35
C ASN A 637 10.04 -4.91 9.83
N VAL A 638 9.01 -4.14 9.50
CA VAL A 638 8.90 -2.70 9.74
C VAL A 638 7.43 -2.30 9.74
N ASP A 639 7.03 -1.32 10.55
CA ASP A 639 5.71 -0.70 10.44
C ASP A 639 5.68 0.44 9.41
N ALA A 640 4.48 0.97 9.10
CA ALA A 640 4.31 2.03 8.11
C ALA A 640 5.03 3.36 8.44
N LYS A 641 5.46 3.58 9.70
CA LYS A 641 6.26 4.75 10.13
C LYS A 641 7.77 4.50 10.11
N GLY A 642 8.20 3.30 9.71
CA GLY A 642 9.60 2.91 9.86
C GLY A 642 9.95 2.37 11.25
N GLY A 643 8.97 2.12 12.12
CA GLY A 643 9.17 1.50 13.42
C GLY A 643 9.62 0.05 13.28
N ILE A 644 10.74 -0.31 13.91
CA ILE A 644 11.27 -1.68 13.89
C ILE A 644 10.60 -2.49 15.01
N PRO A 645 9.97 -3.63 14.72
CA PRO A 645 9.35 -4.45 15.77
C PRO A 645 10.39 -4.93 16.79
N VAL A 646 10.08 -4.78 18.08
CA VAL A 646 10.90 -5.35 19.16
C VAL A 646 10.93 -6.88 19.08
N ILE A 647 9.79 -7.47 18.73
CA ILE A 647 9.65 -8.88 18.37
C ILE A 647 8.87 -8.90 17.06
N GLU A 648 9.55 -9.29 16.00
CA GLU A 648 8.96 -9.45 14.68
C GLU A 648 7.96 -10.60 14.66
N ALA A 649 6.81 -10.42 14.03
CA ALA A 649 5.90 -11.51 13.75
C ALA A 649 6.42 -12.30 12.55
N SER A 650 6.34 -13.63 12.56
CA SER A 650 6.77 -14.44 11.40
C SER A 650 5.94 -14.10 10.16
N ASN A 651 6.60 -13.66 9.09
CA ASN A 651 5.95 -13.24 7.85
C ASN A 651 5.04 -14.32 7.22
N TRP A 652 5.43 -15.60 7.36
CA TRP A 652 4.69 -16.76 6.85
C TRP A 652 3.52 -17.20 7.76
N LEU A 653 3.34 -16.60 8.93
CA LEU A 653 2.24 -16.91 9.87
C LEU A 653 1.36 -15.69 10.19
N SER A 654 1.74 -14.51 9.73
CA SER A 654 1.12 -13.24 10.10
C SER A 654 0.64 -12.46 8.87
N PRO A 655 -0.57 -11.86 8.91
CA PRO A 655 -1.58 -12.03 9.97
C PRO A 655 -2.16 -13.46 9.98
N MET A 656 -2.61 -13.92 11.16
CA MET A 656 -3.14 -15.28 11.31
C MET A 656 -4.37 -15.49 10.43
N GLY A 657 -4.30 -16.45 9.52
CA GLY A 657 -5.40 -16.84 8.63
C GLY A 657 -5.26 -16.34 7.19
N ASN A 658 -4.55 -15.22 6.98
CA ASN A 658 -4.14 -14.74 5.66
C ASN A 658 -2.68 -14.25 5.75
N PRO A 659 -1.70 -15.16 5.94
CA PRO A 659 -0.32 -14.75 6.15
C PRO A 659 0.27 -14.13 4.89
N GLU A 660 1.19 -13.18 5.08
CA GLU A 660 1.86 -12.52 3.95
C GLU A 660 2.69 -13.50 3.12
N ASN A 661 3.34 -14.47 3.79
CA ASN A 661 4.15 -15.57 3.23
C ASN A 661 4.93 -15.25 1.95
N SER A 662 5.62 -14.11 1.96
CA SER A 662 6.24 -13.52 0.78
C SER A 662 7.58 -12.84 1.09
N TYR A 663 8.34 -12.49 0.05
CA TYR A 663 9.63 -11.84 0.19
C TYR A 663 9.91 -10.91 -0.99
N ARG A 664 10.34 -9.66 -0.73
CA ARG A 664 10.38 -8.58 -1.75
C ARG A 664 9.02 -8.35 -2.41
N ARG A 665 7.97 -8.45 -1.58
CA ARG A 665 6.57 -8.17 -1.89
C ARG A 665 6.05 -7.15 -0.89
N ASN A 666 5.26 -6.20 -1.34
CA ASN A 666 4.49 -5.33 -0.45
C ASN A 666 3.04 -5.84 -0.32
N SER A 667 2.35 -5.46 0.75
CA SER A 667 1.01 -5.96 1.08
C SER A 667 -0.05 -4.91 0.76
N GLN A 668 -1.25 -5.39 0.43
CA GLN A 668 -2.46 -4.56 0.32
C GLN A 668 -3.00 -4.09 1.69
N GLY A 669 -2.42 -4.60 2.78
CA GLY A 669 -2.89 -4.34 4.13
C GLY A 669 -3.95 -5.35 4.57
N GLY A 670 -4.86 -4.92 5.44
CA GLY A 670 -5.76 -5.84 6.18
C GLY A 670 -6.96 -6.37 5.39
N VAL A 671 -7.38 -5.69 4.32
CA VAL A 671 -8.55 -6.04 3.51
C VAL A 671 -8.15 -5.97 2.03
N GLU A 672 -8.27 -7.10 1.34
CA GLU A 672 -8.04 -7.20 -0.11
C GLU A 672 -9.07 -6.37 -0.88
N ASN A 673 -8.64 -5.69 -1.94
CA ASN A 673 -9.51 -4.90 -2.82
C ASN A 673 -10.35 -3.83 -2.11
N CYS A 674 -9.86 -3.38 -0.95
CA CYS A 674 -10.50 -2.36 -0.16
C CYS A 674 -10.54 -1.02 -0.91
N ALA A 675 -11.66 -0.31 -0.85
CA ALA A 675 -11.88 0.92 -1.62
C ALA A 675 -12.48 2.05 -0.76
N PRO A 676 -12.29 3.32 -1.17
CA PRO A 676 -12.99 4.45 -0.58
C PRO A 676 -14.47 4.53 -1.01
N ASP A 677 -15.23 5.33 -0.26
CA ASP A 677 -16.60 5.76 -0.59
C ASP A 677 -16.82 7.19 -0.02
N LEU A 678 -16.65 8.20 -0.85
CA LEU A 678 -16.57 9.61 -0.52
C LEU A 678 -17.92 10.30 -0.68
N VAL A 679 -18.59 10.50 0.45
CA VAL A 679 -19.93 11.07 0.47
C VAL A 679 -19.90 12.51 1.02
N PRO A 680 -20.41 13.51 0.27
CA PRO A 680 -20.64 14.83 0.84
C PRO A 680 -21.83 14.84 1.81
N GLN A 681 -21.60 15.38 3.01
CA GLN A 681 -22.57 15.49 4.09
C GLN A 681 -22.57 16.91 4.67
N ASP A 682 -23.62 17.24 5.41
CA ASP A 682 -23.72 18.45 6.24
C ASP A 682 -23.46 19.78 5.49
N VAL A 683 -23.95 19.91 4.25
CA VAL A 683 -23.83 21.14 3.44
C VAL A 683 -24.57 22.30 4.10
N GLN A 684 -23.87 23.42 4.30
CA GLN A 684 -24.43 24.61 4.93
C GLN A 684 -23.72 25.90 4.50
N ALA A 685 -24.41 27.04 4.64
CA ALA A 685 -23.80 28.35 4.55
C ALA A 685 -23.15 28.76 5.88
N VAL A 686 -21.96 29.35 5.81
CA VAL A 686 -21.20 29.82 6.98
C VAL A 686 -21.25 31.35 7.05
N GLY A 687 -21.90 31.88 8.08
CA GLY A 687 -21.97 33.32 8.31
C GLY A 687 -22.97 34.04 7.38
N PRO A 688 -22.79 35.35 7.13
CA PRO A 688 -23.71 36.11 6.28
C PRO A 688 -23.50 35.76 4.80
N CYS A 689 -24.58 35.56 4.06
CA CYS A 689 -24.53 35.16 2.64
C CYS A 689 -24.38 36.31 1.64
N GLN A 690 -24.09 37.52 2.14
CA GLN A 690 -23.90 38.73 1.37
C GLN A 690 -22.86 39.63 2.06
N PRO A 691 -21.95 40.30 1.32
CA PRO A 691 -21.81 40.26 -0.15
C PRO A 691 -21.17 38.97 -0.69
N ASP A 692 -20.58 38.17 0.19
CA ASP A 692 -19.91 36.92 -0.15
C ASP A 692 -20.73 35.74 0.39
N LEU A 693 -20.74 34.64 -0.34
CA LEU A 693 -21.33 33.36 0.06
C LEU A 693 -20.18 32.42 0.44
N THR A 694 -20.15 32.00 1.70
CA THR A 694 -19.27 30.92 2.16
C THR A 694 -20.08 29.66 2.36
N LEU A 695 -19.74 28.61 1.63
CA LEU A 695 -20.34 27.28 1.75
C LEU A 695 -19.37 26.37 2.48
N SER A 696 -19.91 25.40 3.21
CA SER A 696 -19.14 24.34 3.81
C SER A 696 -19.83 23.00 3.64
N VAL A 697 -19.04 21.97 3.40
CA VAL A 697 -19.45 20.56 3.29
C VAL A 697 -18.49 19.73 4.13
N ARG A 698 -18.96 18.60 4.64
CA ARG A 698 -18.14 17.56 5.24
C ARG A 698 -18.02 16.43 4.22
N VAL A 699 -16.80 16.13 3.77
CA VAL A 699 -16.50 14.99 2.92
C VAL A 699 -16.20 13.81 3.82
N CYS A 700 -17.02 12.76 3.78
CA CYS A 700 -16.87 11.59 4.64
C CYS A 700 -16.48 10.38 3.82
N ASN A 701 -15.50 9.61 4.30
CA ASN A 701 -15.15 8.33 3.71
C ASN A 701 -15.88 7.20 4.45
N GLN A 702 -16.89 6.62 3.81
CA GLN A 702 -17.65 5.47 4.28
C GLN A 702 -17.07 4.15 3.79
N GLY A 703 -15.99 4.20 3.00
CA GLY A 703 -15.30 3.03 2.51
C GLY A 703 -14.31 2.47 3.53
N CYS A 704 -13.67 1.37 3.17
CA CYS A 704 -12.69 0.73 4.04
C CYS A 704 -11.25 1.21 3.76
N LEU A 705 -10.99 1.89 2.63
CA LEU A 705 -9.67 2.42 2.26
C LEU A 705 -9.65 3.93 2.42
N GLY A 706 -8.57 4.47 2.98
CA GLY A 706 -8.35 5.91 3.02
C GLY A 706 -8.09 6.50 1.63
N VAL A 707 -8.18 7.82 1.53
CA VAL A 707 -7.73 8.58 0.35
C VAL A 707 -6.72 9.63 0.79
N GLY A 708 -5.75 9.92 -0.07
CA GLY A 708 -4.77 10.97 0.17
C GLY A 708 -5.37 12.38 0.23
N PRO A 709 -4.55 13.38 0.59
CA PRO A 709 -4.94 14.78 0.48
C PRO A 709 -5.17 15.20 -0.97
N GLY A 710 -5.93 16.28 -1.18
CA GLY A 710 -6.14 16.84 -2.52
C GLY A 710 -7.35 16.31 -3.28
N VAL A 711 -8.32 15.69 -2.60
CA VAL A 711 -9.60 15.29 -3.20
C VAL A 711 -10.36 16.54 -3.66
N ALA A 712 -10.79 16.56 -4.93
CA ALA A 712 -11.53 17.69 -5.50
C ALA A 712 -12.98 17.72 -5.02
N VAL A 713 -13.46 18.92 -4.66
CA VAL A 713 -14.84 19.15 -4.20
C VAL A 713 -15.44 20.32 -4.99
N SER A 714 -16.40 20.01 -5.85
CA SER A 714 -17.08 20.96 -6.72
C SER A 714 -18.40 21.45 -6.12
N PHE A 715 -18.56 22.77 -6.05
CA PHE A 715 -19.77 23.42 -5.57
C PHE A 715 -20.55 24.03 -6.74
N PHE A 716 -21.82 23.68 -6.85
CA PHE A 716 -22.73 24.16 -7.88
C PHE A 716 -23.90 24.93 -7.26
N ASP A 717 -24.36 25.96 -7.95
CA ASP A 717 -25.66 26.58 -7.73
C ASP A 717 -26.57 26.31 -8.94
N GLU A 718 -27.86 26.08 -8.69
CA GLU A 718 -28.84 25.74 -9.74
C GLU A 718 -28.92 26.79 -10.86
N ASP A 719 -28.80 28.08 -10.53
CA ASP A 719 -28.93 29.19 -11.48
C ASP A 719 -27.57 29.63 -12.06
N ALA A 720 -26.49 29.57 -11.27
CA ALA A 720 -25.16 30.04 -11.65
C ALA A 720 -24.24 28.96 -12.23
N GLY A 721 -24.53 27.67 -12.00
CA GLY A 721 -23.66 26.55 -12.35
C GLY A 721 -22.49 26.41 -11.36
N LEU A 722 -21.32 25.98 -11.84
CA LEU A 722 -20.12 25.80 -11.02
C LEU A 722 -19.70 27.12 -10.36
N LEU A 723 -19.72 27.14 -9.03
CA LEU A 723 -19.26 28.26 -8.21
C LEU A 723 -17.75 28.23 -8.02
N GLY A 724 -17.19 27.03 -7.82
CA GLY A 724 -15.77 26.80 -7.59
C GLY A 724 -15.46 25.36 -7.22
N VAL A 725 -14.18 25.03 -7.24
CA VAL A 725 -13.61 23.74 -6.83
C VAL A 725 -12.63 24.04 -5.71
N GLU A 726 -12.77 23.32 -4.61
CA GLU A 726 -11.82 23.32 -3.49
C GLU A 726 -11.25 21.91 -3.31
N TYR A 727 -10.21 21.77 -2.50
CA TYR A 727 -9.53 20.50 -2.28
C TYR A 727 -9.46 20.19 -0.79
N THR A 728 -9.42 18.91 -0.44
CA THR A 728 -9.09 18.48 0.92
C THR A 728 -7.63 18.82 1.22
N ASP A 729 -7.36 19.29 2.44
CA ASP A 729 -6.02 19.59 2.94
C ASP A 729 -5.31 18.34 3.48
N GLY A 730 -6.07 17.37 4.02
CA GLY A 730 -5.56 16.14 4.63
C GLY A 730 -6.08 14.88 3.97
N ALA A 731 -5.50 13.74 4.37
CA ALA A 731 -6.02 12.44 4.00
C ALA A 731 -7.34 12.17 4.73
N ILE A 732 -8.29 11.55 4.03
CA ILE A 732 -9.56 11.09 4.61
C ILE A 732 -9.48 9.58 4.79
N ILE A 733 -8.98 9.17 5.95
CA ILE A 733 -8.90 7.74 6.29
C ILE A 733 -10.30 7.13 6.40
N ALA A 734 -10.39 5.81 6.24
CA ALA A 734 -11.62 5.05 6.38
C ALA A 734 -12.42 5.45 7.63
N GLY A 735 -13.70 5.74 7.45
CA GLY A 735 -14.64 6.10 8.51
C GLY A 735 -14.57 7.54 9.00
N THR A 736 -13.60 8.34 8.55
CA THR A 736 -13.44 9.75 8.97
C THR A 736 -14.01 10.73 7.95
N CYS A 737 -14.03 12.01 8.32
CA CYS A 737 -14.45 13.07 7.43
C CYS A 737 -13.53 14.30 7.54
N GLU A 738 -13.51 15.10 6.47
CA GLU A 738 -12.86 16.40 6.44
C GLU A 738 -13.84 17.49 6.00
N LYS A 739 -13.74 18.68 6.60
CA LYS A 739 -14.58 19.83 6.25
C LYS A 739 -13.92 20.73 5.23
N VAL A 740 -14.55 20.85 4.06
CA VAL A 740 -14.11 21.74 2.96
C VAL A 740 -14.98 23.00 2.92
N GLN A 741 -14.38 24.14 2.58
CA GLN A 741 -15.07 25.43 2.49
C GLN A 741 -14.73 26.19 1.22
N LEU A 742 -15.77 26.65 0.52
CA LEU A 742 -15.65 27.56 -0.62
C LEU A 742 -16.15 28.95 -0.21
N THR A 743 -15.40 30.00 -0.54
CA THR A 743 -15.88 31.39 -0.41
C THR A 743 -15.88 32.09 -1.77
N VAL A 744 -17.07 32.50 -2.22
CA VAL A 744 -17.27 33.20 -3.50
C VAL A 744 -18.07 34.48 -3.30
N ALA A 745 -17.99 35.41 -4.26
CA ALA A 745 -18.95 36.51 -4.31
C ALA A 745 -20.36 35.92 -4.54
N ALA A 746 -21.37 36.42 -3.83
CA ALA A 746 -22.72 35.89 -3.96
C ALA A 746 -23.18 35.94 -5.43
N PRO A 747 -23.54 34.78 -6.03
CA PRO A 747 -23.77 34.68 -7.48
C PRO A 747 -25.00 35.46 -7.95
N HIS A 748 -26.00 35.57 -7.07
CA HIS A 748 -27.23 36.35 -7.26
C HIS A 748 -27.84 36.71 -5.89
N ASP A 749 -29.04 37.29 -5.91
CA ASP A 749 -29.83 37.52 -4.69
C ASP A 749 -30.32 36.17 -4.14
N ASN A 750 -30.32 36.00 -2.81
CA ASN A 750 -30.71 34.76 -2.14
C ASN A 750 -32.23 34.45 -2.28
N PRO A 751 -32.67 33.18 -2.12
CA PRO A 751 -31.93 31.97 -1.68
C PRO A 751 -30.99 31.39 -2.74
N PHE A 752 -30.13 30.47 -2.33
CA PHE A 752 -29.26 29.68 -3.22
C PHE A 752 -29.64 28.20 -3.10
N THR A 753 -29.66 27.50 -4.23
CA THR A 753 -29.93 26.06 -4.29
C THR A 753 -28.62 25.38 -4.67
N VAL A 754 -27.96 24.76 -3.70
CA VAL A 754 -26.59 24.26 -3.85
C VAL A 754 -26.55 22.74 -3.99
N THR A 755 -25.72 22.26 -4.91
CA THR A 755 -25.29 20.85 -4.97
C THR A 755 -23.78 20.81 -4.81
N VAL A 756 -23.30 19.84 -4.04
CA VAL A 756 -21.87 19.58 -3.88
C VAL A 756 -21.57 18.18 -4.42
N THR A 757 -20.52 18.07 -5.21
CA THR A 757 -19.98 16.80 -5.72
C THR A 757 -18.56 16.64 -5.20
N VAL A 758 -18.27 15.49 -4.60
CA VAL A 758 -16.92 15.08 -4.19
C VAL A 758 -16.30 14.22 -5.28
N ASP A 759 -14.97 14.19 -5.32
CA ASP A 759 -14.20 13.56 -6.39
C ASP A 759 -14.65 14.10 -7.76
N ASP A 760 -14.73 15.43 -7.87
CA ASP A 760 -15.10 16.10 -9.12
C ASP A 760 -14.35 17.42 -9.22
N ASP A 761 -13.59 17.59 -10.30
CA ASP A 761 -12.87 18.82 -10.64
C ASP A 761 -13.75 19.83 -11.40
N GLY A 762 -15.05 19.57 -11.48
CA GLY A 762 -16.05 20.39 -12.15
C GLY A 762 -16.25 20.01 -13.63
N MET A 763 -15.57 18.96 -14.10
CA MET A 763 -15.72 18.42 -15.46
C MET A 763 -16.66 17.20 -15.51
N GLY A 764 -17.16 16.71 -14.36
CA GLY A 764 -18.17 15.67 -14.26
C GLY A 764 -17.63 14.25 -14.34
N GLY A 765 -16.46 13.99 -13.75
CA GLY A 765 -15.87 12.66 -13.64
C GLY A 765 -14.97 12.52 -12.41
N GLY A 766 -15.05 11.35 -11.78
CA GLY A 766 -14.20 10.95 -10.65
C GLY A 766 -12.75 10.65 -11.06
N ALA A 767 -11.83 10.92 -10.14
CA ALA A 767 -10.42 10.57 -10.25
C ALA A 767 -10.08 9.31 -9.46
N LEU A 768 -10.88 8.94 -8.47
CA LEU A 768 -10.65 7.82 -7.57
C LEU A 768 -11.60 6.67 -7.92
N ASN A 769 -11.15 5.43 -7.74
CA ASN A 769 -12.04 4.28 -7.84
C ASN A 769 -12.69 3.98 -6.49
N GLU A 770 -14.00 4.20 -6.42
CA GLU A 770 -14.82 4.01 -5.22
C GLU A 770 -15.69 2.76 -5.32
N CYS A 771 -16.09 2.18 -4.19
CA CYS A 771 -17.02 1.05 -4.22
C CYS A 771 -18.45 1.49 -4.61
N ILE A 772 -18.80 2.78 -4.44
CA ILE A 772 -20.10 3.36 -4.79
C ILE A 772 -19.92 4.74 -5.47
N GLU A 773 -19.56 4.76 -6.74
CA GLU A 773 -19.40 6.00 -7.54
C GLU A 773 -20.65 6.91 -7.63
N ASP A 774 -21.85 6.35 -7.45
CA ASP A 774 -23.11 7.06 -7.73
C ASP A 774 -23.63 7.91 -6.54
N ASN A 775 -22.91 7.97 -5.40
CA ASN A 775 -23.34 8.70 -4.19
C ASN A 775 -22.50 9.95 -3.87
N ASN A 776 -21.53 10.31 -4.74
CA ASN A 776 -20.61 11.45 -4.55
C ASN A 776 -21.26 12.84 -4.62
N ALA A 777 -22.56 12.93 -4.93
CA ALA A 777 -23.28 14.18 -5.07
C ALA A 777 -24.42 14.32 -4.06
N THR A 778 -24.55 15.50 -3.45
CA THR A 778 -25.71 15.80 -2.62
C THR A 778 -26.96 15.98 -3.47
N LEU A 779 -28.13 15.72 -2.86
CA LEU A 779 -29.36 16.32 -3.35
C LEU A 779 -29.26 17.87 -3.27
N PRO A 780 -30.04 18.62 -4.07
CA PRO A 780 -30.08 20.08 -3.95
C PRO A 780 -30.45 20.52 -2.53
N VAL A 781 -29.65 21.42 -1.96
CA VAL A 781 -29.83 21.98 -0.61
C VAL A 781 -30.06 23.49 -0.70
N ASP A 782 -31.20 23.94 -0.20
CA ASP A 782 -31.49 25.37 -0.10
C ASP A 782 -30.72 25.98 1.08
N VAL A 783 -29.93 27.02 0.79
CA VAL A 783 -29.20 27.78 1.80
C VAL A 783 -29.56 29.27 1.74
N CYS A 784 -29.37 29.95 2.86
CA CYS A 784 -29.62 31.39 3.01
C CYS A 784 -31.07 31.80 2.68
N PRO A 785 -32.09 31.21 3.33
CA PRO A 785 -33.49 31.47 3.04
C PRO A 785 -33.83 32.95 3.20
N ASN A 786 -34.84 33.43 2.46
CA ASN A 786 -35.24 34.84 2.52
C ASN A 786 -35.94 35.16 3.84
N ILE A 787 -35.18 35.65 4.81
CA ILE A 787 -35.73 36.21 6.04
C ILE A 787 -36.25 37.62 5.70
N GLY A 788 -37.51 37.69 5.25
CA GLY A 788 -38.17 38.89 4.73
C GLY A 788 -38.11 40.16 5.58
#